data_AF-A0A449B0H9-F1
#
_entry.id   AF-A0A449B0H9-F1
#
_cell.length_a   1.000
_cell.length_b   1.000
_cell.length_c   1.000
_cell.angle_alpha   90.00
_cell.angle_beta   90.00
_cell.angle_gamma   90.00
#
_symmetry.space_group_name_H-M   'P 1'
#
loop_
_entity.id
_entity.type
_entity.pdbx_description
1 polymer ?
#
loop_
_entity_poly.entity_id
_entity_poly.type
_entity_poly.pdbx_seq_one_letter_code
_entity_poly.pdbx_strand_id
1 'polypeptide(L)'
;MRKKYKKIWLGLIATSIPFIATSCFQSVSKKNINGSKADLPSDFNIMEVVNKLKSDIYELRDKIDQLIELFVQYNKSLPEFSEKINKSKQEKEQIAVKKEELNTKLLELNELIKTKIKLAETKSSNSLEREVVKKLKIEVDNFENFQTNNQSLKALFLEIVEKIKERKGVREKLNEIDQEFNRINNQFIYANSERTNRLTKMLRIGNELRDYETEIIQKTQLAKIYGYENNLPTIQVVSSIEKTLKDLPDFPKKETQPKEEPPLDPLPNHDPTPTEPHVNPQPQPQPQPQPQPQPQPQPQPQPQPQPQPQPQPQPQPQPQPQPQPQPQPQPNPEPTIPTFPGFPNFPMYDIKTHTYPEFASQFEVVDPTTIYKEIYDRTFAIKYDILENSSTGNTLIRDVSQGTAWLIDYHRYEGNGQENKYKLFFATNMHVLDKFSNTLSDELSKQLNYGDPSLNKLSTFKLGKTTNYPSNFDSIPNNSYKKHIQEKGGTVEFVENWSLGAWEVKMVFAGLDFMNKNIYDLNRVAEYKKDYKEKISELNSNIASPEDHERYQKMISYVDSIDYIPYYVDFGIFELDVDLNVLQDDSKAKGWIQKAIAAVDSYVKRMKEKRNPNRKTSDYPFIVADYISKGKNLLASSDYYGQYDNISLPNIKNIYIGGYPQLNSNTSAHWMQNNPLERNNEETSYFRSPENKKAFSYSTNDFESKVLNDNVQIYTKVWNRPLLSFYGSNQNIKFSSLYYGASGSVAYNEFGEIVGIYNNVTGDVNYGDLMKNATIAPLVQSVDIRSEFNSNIVYAYNLIDGTDQLRFPKQTHSYRQNLRLIYKGEEGFGDRSKKTALFPEGF
;
A
#
# COMPACT_ATOMS: atom_id res chain seq x y z
N MET A 1 -33.11 17.40 3.75
CA MET A 1 -32.65 17.01 2.40
C MET A 1 -33.67 16.20 1.59
N ARG A 2 -34.27 15.12 2.14
CA ARG A 2 -35.31 14.30 1.48
C ARG A 2 -36.43 15.06 0.73
N LYS A 3 -37.03 16.10 1.35
CA LYS A 3 -38.09 16.90 0.71
C LYS A 3 -37.59 17.79 -0.44
N LYS A 4 -36.32 18.19 -0.41
CA LYS A 4 -35.69 19.09 -1.39
C LYS A 4 -35.37 18.34 -2.69
N TYR A 5 -34.71 17.18 -2.58
CA TYR A 5 -34.40 16.32 -3.73
C TYR A 5 -35.63 15.69 -4.37
N LYS A 6 -36.63 15.28 -3.57
CA LYS A 6 -37.90 14.74 -4.08
C LYS A 6 -38.69 15.78 -4.88
N LYS A 7 -38.70 17.05 -4.45
CA LYS A 7 -39.34 18.17 -5.18
C LYS A 7 -38.60 18.53 -6.47
N ILE A 8 -37.27 18.54 -6.45
CA ILE A 8 -36.43 18.84 -7.62
C ILE A 8 -36.59 17.76 -8.70
N TRP A 9 -36.53 16.49 -8.32
CA TRP A 9 -36.69 15.36 -9.25
C TRP A 9 -38.12 15.18 -9.78
N LEU A 10 -39.16 15.39 -8.95
CA LEU A 10 -40.55 15.40 -9.42
C LEU A 10 -40.83 16.53 -10.39
N GLY A 11 -40.13 17.67 -10.27
CA GLY A 11 -40.22 18.78 -11.23
C GLY A 11 -39.59 18.46 -12.59
N LEU A 12 -38.43 17.79 -12.59
CA LEU A 12 -37.67 17.43 -13.80
C LEU A 12 -38.34 16.33 -14.64
N ILE A 13 -38.88 15.29 -14.00
CA ILE A 13 -39.53 14.17 -14.70
C ILE A 13 -40.89 14.61 -15.28
N ALA A 14 -41.62 15.50 -14.61
CA ALA A 14 -42.96 15.92 -15.03
C ALA A 14 -42.96 16.96 -16.17
N THR A 15 -41.86 17.68 -16.39
CA THR A 15 -41.85 18.83 -17.33
C THR A 15 -40.85 18.71 -18.48
N SER A 16 -39.76 17.94 -18.35
CA SER A 16 -38.66 17.98 -19.32
C SER A 16 -38.57 16.74 -20.22
N ILE A 17 -38.81 15.55 -19.68
CA ILE A 17 -38.48 14.28 -20.36
C ILE A 17 -39.54 13.82 -21.39
N PRO A 18 -40.86 13.91 -21.11
CA PRO A 18 -41.89 13.58 -22.11
C PRO A 18 -41.83 14.52 -23.33
N PHE A 19 -41.37 15.76 -23.13
CA PHE A 19 -41.23 16.76 -24.21
C PHE A 19 -40.11 16.35 -25.19
N ILE A 20 -38.97 15.89 -24.68
CA ILE A 20 -37.83 15.40 -25.49
C ILE A 20 -38.19 14.14 -26.29
N ALA A 21 -38.95 13.22 -25.67
CA ALA A 21 -39.38 11.99 -26.32
C ALA A 21 -40.36 12.22 -27.50
N THR A 22 -41.08 13.35 -27.50
CA THR A 22 -42.17 13.60 -28.47
C THR A 22 -41.82 14.66 -29.52
N SER A 23 -40.91 15.61 -29.25
CA SER A 23 -40.66 16.75 -30.16
C SER A 23 -39.28 16.83 -30.84
N CYS A 24 -38.30 15.97 -30.54
CA CYS A 24 -36.92 16.17 -31.05
C CYS A 24 -36.34 15.08 -31.96
N PHE A 25 -37.02 13.95 -32.20
CA PHE A 25 -36.41 12.81 -32.89
C PHE A 25 -36.88 12.54 -34.32
N GLN A 26 -37.42 13.55 -35.02
CA GLN A 26 -37.71 13.44 -36.45
C GLN A 26 -36.62 14.07 -37.34
N SER A 27 -35.92 13.19 -38.06
CA SER A 27 -35.22 13.39 -39.34
C SER A 27 -33.86 14.10 -39.38
N VAL A 28 -32.79 13.35 -39.07
CA VAL A 28 -31.47 13.58 -39.70
C VAL A 28 -31.53 13.01 -41.12
N SER A 29 -31.52 13.87 -42.14
CA SER A 29 -31.58 13.49 -43.56
C SER A 29 -30.41 14.04 -44.36
N LYS A 30 -30.03 13.36 -45.45
CA LYS A 30 -28.92 13.76 -46.34
C LYS A 30 -29.09 15.18 -46.91
N LYS A 31 -30.33 15.65 -47.08
CA LYS A 31 -30.63 17.00 -47.59
C LYS A 31 -30.23 18.13 -46.64
N ASN A 32 -30.07 17.83 -45.35
CA ASN A 32 -29.82 18.83 -44.32
C ASN A 32 -28.31 19.15 -44.17
N ILE A 33 -27.40 18.46 -44.86
CA ILE A 33 -25.93 18.61 -44.66
C ILE A 33 -25.23 19.24 -45.87
N ASN A 34 -25.93 19.91 -46.79
CA ASN A 34 -25.26 20.52 -47.96
C ASN A 34 -24.93 22.00 -47.74
N GLY A 35 -23.72 22.26 -47.25
CA GLY A 35 -22.92 23.46 -47.49
C GLY A 35 -21.84 23.18 -48.54
N SER A 36 -21.32 24.22 -49.21
CA SER A 36 -20.55 24.17 -50.48
C SER A 36 -19.51 23.04 -50.63
N LYS A 37 -19.55 22.39 -51.80
CA LYS A 37 -18.69 21.29 -52.28
C LYS A 37 -17.17 21.57 -52.42
N ALA A 38 -16.64 22.62 -51.82
CA ALA A 38 -15.21 22.90 -51.89
C ALA A 38 -14.52 22.30 -50.67
N ASP A 39 -13.60 21.35 -50.91
CA ASP A 39 -12.63 20.79 -49.96
C ASP A 39 -13.10 19.67 -49.02
N LEU A 40 -13.75 18.63 -49.55
CA LEU A 40 -13.79 17.33 -48.89
C LEU A 40 -12.70 16.40 -49.46
N PRO A 41 -11.94 15.68 -48.60
CA PRO A 41 -11.08 14.59 -49.04
C PRO A 41 -11.91 13.55 -49.82
N SER A 42 -11.32 12.89 -50.81
CA SER A 42 -12.00 11.92 -51.69
C SER A 42 -12.69 10.76 -50.96
N ASP A 43 -12.38 10.55 -49.68
CA ASP A 43 -12.71 9.35 -48.92
C ASP A 43 -13.79 9.61 -47.84
N PHE A 44 -14.32 10.85 -47.73
CA PHE A 44 -15.26 11.21 -46.66
C PHE A 44 -16.73 10.87 -46.99
N ASN A 45 -17.29 9.85 -46.32
CA ASN A 45 -18.67 9.38 -46.55
C ASN A 45 -19.69 9.98 -45.58
N ILE A 46 -20.38 11.04 -46.01
CA ILE A 46 -21.42 11.75 -45.24
C ILE A 46 -22.57 10.82 -44.77
N MET A 47 -22.90 9.76 -45.51
CA MET A 47 -23.98 8.85 -45.13
C MET A 47 -23.65 8.00 -43.91
N GLU A 48 -22.37 7.68 -43.72
CA GLU A 48 -21.89 6.92 -42.58
C GLU A 48 -21.99 7.74 -41.29
N VAL A 49 -21.60 9.02 -41.35
CA VAL A 49 -21.73 9.98 -40.24
C VAL A 49 -23.20 10.15 -39.82
N VAL A 50 -24.11 10.30 -40.79
CA VAL A 50 -25.55 10.43 -40.53
C VAL A 50 -26.14 9.19 -39.86
N ASN A 51 -25.74 7.99 -40.31
CA ASN A 51 -26.23 6.74 -39.73
C ASN A 51 -25.69 6.51 -38.32
N LYS A 52 -24.42 6.86 -38.08
CA LYS A 52 -23.81 6.77 -36.75
C LYS A 52 -24.47 7.71 -35.74
N LEU A 53 -24.74 8.96 -36.12
CA LEU A 53 -25.47 9.92 -35.27
C LEU A 53 -26.88 9.45 -34.90
N LYS A 54 -27.61 8.81 -35.83
CA LYS A 54 -28.92 8.22 -35.52
C LYS A 54 -28.81 7.11 -34.47
N SER A 55 -27.82 6.24 -34.60
CA SER A 55 -27.58 5.15 -33.65
C SER A 55 -27.27 5.69 -32.25
N ASP A 56 -26.35 6.65 -32.15
CA ASP A 56 -25.93 7.24 -30.88
C ASP A 56 -27.11 7.95 -30.17
N ILE A 57 -28.03 8.56 -30.94
CA ILE A 57 -29.26 9.18 -30.43
C ILE A 57 -30.24 8.15 -29.83
N TYR A 58 -30.43 7.00 -30.48
CA TYR A 58 -31.31 5.95 -29.94
C TYR A 58 -30.75 5.33 -28.66
N GLU A 59 -29.43 5.15 -28.60
CA GLU A 59 -28.75 4.64 -27.40
C GLU A 59 -28.87 5.62 -26.23
N LEU A 60 -28.77 6.92 -26.48
CA LEU A 60 -28.97 7.96 -25.46
C LEU A 60 -30.38 7.91 -24.86
N ARG A 61 -31.41 7.69 -25.69
CA ARG A 61 -32.80 7.56 -25.23
C ARG A 61 -33.00 6.36 -24.31
N ASP A 62 -32.47 5.20 -24.69
CA ASP A 62 -32.60 3.98 -23.89
C ASP A 62 -31.95 4.13 -22.50
N LYS A 63 -30.77 4.77 -22.44
CA LYS A 63 -30.09 5.06 -21.16
C LYS A 63 -30.86 6.03 -20.26
N ILE A 64 -31.58 7.00 -20.84
CA ILE A 64 -32.46 7.91 -20.10
C ILE A 64 -33.64 7.14 -19.50
N ASP A 65 -34.29 6.27 -20.27
CA ASP A 65 -35.42 5.47 -19.82
C ASP A 65 -35.00 4.53 -18.66
N GLN A 66 -33.84 3.89 -18.76
CA GLN A 66 -33.26 3.06 -17.69
C GLN A 66 -33.00 3.85 -16.40
N LEU A 67 -32.52 5.10 -16.49
CA LEU A 67 -32.26 5.95 -15.33
C LEU A 67 -33.55 6.30 -14.57
N ILE A 68 -34.64 6.55 -15.30
CA ILE A 68 -35.95 6.87 -14.73
C ILE A 68 -36.51 5.68 -13.95
N GLU A 69 -36.44 4.48 -14.51
CA GLU A 69 -36.90 3.27 -13.85
C GLU A 69 -36.16 3.01 -12.53
N LEU A 70 -34.82 3.13 -12.55
CA LEU A 70 -34.00 2.95 -11.36
C LEU A 70 -34.31 3.99 -10.27
N PHE A 71 -34.56 5.24 -10.66
CA PHE A 71 -34.95 6.29 -9.72
C PHE A 71 -36.29 6.02 -9.03
N VAL A 72 -37.29 5.54 -9.79
CA VAL A 72 -38.60 5.17 -9.24
C VAL A 72 -38.46 4.04 -8.22
N GLN A 73 -37.67 3.01 -8.55
CA GLN A 73 -37.41 1.87 -7.66
C GLN A 73 -36.66 2.27 -6.37
N TYR A 74 -35.67 3.16 -6.46
CA TYR A 74 -34.94 3.67 -5.30
C TYR A 74 -35.84 4.46 -4.33
N ASN A 75 -36.71 5.33 -4.85
CA ASN A 75 -37.58 6.13 -3.99
C ASN A 75 -38.65 5.29 -3.26
N LYS A 76 -39.13 4.21 -3.90
CA LYS A 76 -40.10 3.30 -3.29
C LYS A 76 -39.51 2.53 -2.10
N SER A 77 -38.22 2.20 -2.15
CA SER A 77 -37.51 1.40 -1.12
C SER A 77 -36.88 2.24 0.01
N LEU A 78 -36.82 3.57 -0.14
CA LEU A 78 -36.16 4.46 0.80
C LEU A 78 -36.73 4.48 2.25
N PRO A 79 -38.05 4.40 2.47
CA PRO A 79 -38.62 4.32 3.82
C PRO A 79 -38.18 3.04 4.54
N GLU A 80 -38.22 1.91 3.84
CA GLU A 80 -37.86 0.59 4.36
C GLU A 80 -36.40 0.53 4.80
N PHE A 81 -35.47 1.08 4.01
CA PHE A 81 -34.05 1.15 4.39
C PHE A 81 -33.82 1.96 5.65
N SER A 82 -34.54 3.07 5.85
CA SER A 82 -34.36 3.92 7.04
C SER A 82 -34.89 3.28 8.30
N GLU A 83 -36.00 2.57 8.20
CA GLU A 83 -36.55 1.80 9.31
C GLU A 83 -35.58 0.71 9.76
N LYS A 84 -35.06 -0.10 8.82
CA LYS A 84 -34.06 -1.15 9.11
C LYS A 84 -32.79 -0.59 9.74
N ILE A 85 -32.25 0.51 9.21
CA ILE A 85 -31.02 1.14 9.72
C ILE A 85 -31.23 1.70 11.14
N ASN A 86 -32.35 2.38 11.40
CA ASN A 86 -32.62 2.96 12.71
C ASN A 86 -32.83 1.88 13.78
N LYS A 87 -33.56 0.81 13.44
CA LYS A 87 -33.77 -0.33 14.32
C LYS A 87 -32.45 -0.99 14.72
N SER A 88 -31.57 -1.29 13.75
CA SER A 88 -30.26 -1.89 14.05
C SER A 88 -29.33 -0.98 14.86
N LYS A 89 -29.49 0.35 14.80
CA LYS A 89 -28.72 1.28 15.65
C LYS A 89 -29.15 1.18 17.12
N GLN A 90 -30.45 1.22 17.38
CA GLN A 90 -31.00 1.10 18.74
C GLN A 90 -30.63 -0.24 19.38
N GLU A 91 -30.70 -1.33 18.62
CA GLU A 91 -30.33 -2.67 19.11
C GLU A 91 -28.82 -2.77 19.43
N LYS A 92 -27.95 -2.09 18.66
CA LYS A 92 -26.50 -2.05 18.93
C LYS A 92 -26.16 -1.31 20.22
N GLU A 93 -26.81 -0.18 20.48
CA GLU A 93 -26.59 0.60 21.71
C GLU A 93 -26.95 -0.22 22.95
N GLN A 94 -28.08 -0.93 22.92
CA GLN A 94 -28.52 -1.79 24.03
C GLN A 94 -27.56 -2.96 24.30
N ILE A 95 -26.98 -3.53 23.24
CA ILE A 95 -26.01 -4.63 23.35
C ILE A 95 -24.64 -4.15 23.86
N ALA A 96 -24.21 -2.95 23.46
CA ALA A 96 -22.96 -2.35 23.92
C ALA A 96 -22.96 -2.15 25.45
N VAL A 97 -24.07 -1.64 26.00
CA VAL A 97 -24.24 -1.45 27.46
C VAL A 97 -24.13 -2.79 28.20
N LYS A 98 -24.84 -3.83 27.74
CA LYS A 98 -24.78 -5.18 28.35
C LYS A 98 -23.38 -5.79 28.28
N LYS A 99 -22.64 -5.55 27.18
CA LYS A 99 -21.27 -6.03 27.01
C LYS A 99 -20.31 -5.36 27.99
N GLU A 100 -20.46 -4.06 28.22
CA GLU A 100 -19.66 -3.31 29.19
C GLU A 100 -19.89 -3.78 30.63
N GLU A 101 -21.14 -4.05 31.01
CA GLU A 101 -21.49 -4.62 32.32
C GLU A 101 -20.82 -5.98 32.56
N LEU A 102 -20.86 -6.89 31.57
CA LEU A 102 -20.24 -8.21 31.70
C LEU A 102 -18.71 -8.15 31.71
N ASN A 103 -18.10 -7.25 30.94
CA ASN A 103 -16.65 -7.05 30.95
C ASN A 103 -16.15 -6.51 32.29
N THR A 104 -16.89 -5.58 32.89
CA THR A 104 -16.61 -5.07 34.24
C THR A 104 -16.68 -6.19 35.26
N LYS A 105 -17.75 -6.99 35.22
CA LYS A 105 -17.90 -8.16 36.10
C LYS A 105 -16.79 -9.20 35.91
N LEU A 106 -16.32 -9.41 34.67
CA LEU A 106 -15.23 -10.32 34.36
C LEU A 106 -13.89 -9.84 34.95
N LEU A 107 -13.64 -8.53 34.89
CA LEU A 107 -12.43 -7.92 35.46
C LEU A 107 -12.39 -8.07 36.98
N GLU A 108 -13.51 -7.77 37.66
CA GLU A 108 -13.66 -7.94 39.11
C GLU A 108 -13.40 -9.40 39.54
N LEU A 109 -13.97 -10.36 38.81
CA LEU A 109 -13.77 -11.79 39.08
C LEU A 109 -12.31 -12.20 38.92
N ASN A 110 -11.61 -11.70 37.90
CA ASN A 110 -10.21 -12.02 37.66
C ASN A 110 -9.29 -11.52 38.78
N GLU A 111 -9.46 -10.28 39.23
CA GLU A 111 -8.66 -9.73 40.33
C GLU A 111 -8.98 -10.42 41.67
N LEU A 112 -10.24 -10.77 41.91
CA LEU A 112 -10.63 -11.54 43.09
C LEU A 112 -9.98 -12.95 43.10
N ILE A 113 -10.04 -13.67 41.98
CA ILE A 113 -9.42 -15.00 41.84
C ILE A 113 -7.91 -14.93 42.06
N LYS A 114 -7.25 -13.95 41.44
CA LYS A 114 -5.79 -13.72 41.57
C LYS A 114 -5.38 -13.45 43.01
N THR A 115 -6.15 -12.62 43.71
CA THR A 115 -5.92 -12.30 45.14
C THR A 115 -6.05 -13.55 46.01
N LYS A 116 -7.09 -14.37 45.76
CA LYS A 116 -7.31 -15.61 46.51
C LYS A 116 -6.27 -16.69 46.22
N ILE A 117 -5.81 -16.83 44.98
CA ILE A 117 -4.72 -17.74 44.61
C ILE A 117 -3.44 -17.35 45.35
N LYS A 118 -3.09 -16.06 45.39
CA LYS A 118 -1.90 -15.58 46.13
C LYS A 118 -2.00 -15.91 47.61
N LEU A 119 -3.19 -15.74 48.20
CA LEU A 119 -3.43 -16.13 49.59
C LEU A 119 -3.29 -17.65 49.79
N ALA A 120 -3.77 -18.46 48.85
CA ALA A 120 -3.61 -19.92 48.90
C ALA A 120 -2.13 -20.33 48.80
N GLU A 121 -1.34 -19.71 47.92
CA GLU A 121 0.11 -19.97 47.78
C GLU A 121 0.86 -19.75 49.10
N THR A 122 0.49 -18.72 49.86
CA THR A 122 1.12 -18.43 51.17
C THR A 122 0.74 -19.43 52.27
N LYS A 123 -0.43 -20.07 52.17
CA LYS A 123 -0.95 -21.02 53.17
C LYS A 123 -0.58 -22.48 52.90
N SER A 124 -0.02 -22.78 51.72
CA SER A 124 0.36 -24.14 51.32
C SER A 124 1.68 -24.60 51.98
N SER A 125 1.61 -25.78 52.62
CA SER A 125 2.64 -26.32 53.50
C SER A 125 3.60 -27.31 52.81
N ASN A 126 3.16 -27.97 51.74
CA ASN A 126 3.95 -28.97 51.01
C ASN A 126 4.00 -28.74 49.49
N SER A 127 4.89 -29.47 48.81
CA SER A 127 5.16 -29.31 47.38
C SER A 127 3.94 -29.62 46.50
N LEU A 128 3.15 -30.64 46.86
CA LEU A 128 1.95 -31.05 46.14
C LEU A 128 0.82 -30.02 46.24
N GLU A 129 0.60 -29.44 47.43
CA GLU A 129 -0.35 -28.34 47.65
C GLU A 129 0.02 -27.10 46.82
N ARG A 130 1.31 -26.77 46.74
CA ARG A 130 1.79 -25.65 45.91
C ARG A 130 1.65 -25.95 44.43
N GLU A 131 1.85 -27.19 44.00
CA GLU A 131 1.67 -27.59 42.61
C GLU A 131 0.20 -27.51 42.19
N VAL A 132 -0.72 -27.95 43.05
CA VAL A 132 -2.17 -27.84 42.81
C VAL A 132 -2.63 -26.38 42.77
N VAL A 133 -2.18 -25.53 43.69
CA VAL A 133 -2.48 -24.08 43.66
C VAL A 133 -1.91 -23.40 42.41
N LYS A 134 -0.74 -23.85 41.90
CA LYS A 134 -0.20 -23.39 40.62
C LYS A 134 -1.07 -23.85 39.43
N LYS A 135 -1.59 -25.08 39.45
CA LYS A 135 -2.44 -25.63 38.38
C LYS A 135 -3.84 -25.01 38.34
N LEU A 136 -4.36 -24.49 39.46
CA LEU A 136 -5.59 -23.67 39.48
C LEU A 136 -5.53 -22.40 38.61
N LYS A 137 -4.33 -21.98 38.19
CA LYS A 137 -4.15 -20.88 37.22
C LYS A 137 -4.53 -21.31 35.78
N ILE A 138 -4.65 -22.61 35.51
CA ILE A 138 -4.67 -23.18 34.15
C ILE A 138 -6.01 -23.91 33.87
N GLU A 139 -6.51 -24.77 34.78
CA GLU A 139 -7.74 -25.55 34.56
C GLU A 139 -8.56 -25.72 35.86
N VAL A 140 -9.88 -25.93 35.76
CA VAL A 140 -10.79 -26.04 36.93
C VAL A 140 -11.51 -27.37 37.02
N ASP A 141 -11.70 -28.05 35.89
CA ASP A 141 -12.60 -29.22 35.81
C ASP A 141 -12.01 -30.49 36.48
N ASN A 142 -10.74 -30.46 36.91
CA ASN A 142 -10.02 -31.61 37.47
C ASN A 142 -9.82 -31.60 39.00
N PHE A 143 -10.41 -30.64 39.72
CA PHE A 143 -9.98 -30.32 41.09
C PHE A 143 -11.00 -30.61 42.21
N GLU A 144 -12.18 -31.16 41.89
CA GLU A 144 -13.23 -31.42 42.89
C GLU A 144 -12.83 -32.46 43.96
N ASN A 145 -11.76 -33.23 43.73
CA ASN A 145 -11.29 -34.31 44.59
C ASN A 145 -10.03 -33.98 45.43
N PHE A 146 -9.61 -32.71 45.51
CA PHE A 146 -8.41 -32.33 46.27
C PHE A 146 -8.62 -32.52 47.79
N GLN A 147 -7.74 -33.32 48.41
CA GLN A 147 -7.74 -33.59 49.86
C GLN A 147 -6.52 -32.93 50.51
N THR A 148 -6.77 -32.06 51.49
CA THR A 148 -5.73 -31.49 52.37
C THR A 148 -6.22 -31.57 53.82
N ASN A 149 -5.27 -31.79 54.74
CA ASN A 149 -5.54 -31.77 56.18
C ASN A 149 -5.66 -30.33 56.75
N ASN A 150 -5.35 -29.31 55.94
CA ASN A 150 -5.50 -27.89 56.30
C ASN A 150 -6.92 -27.39 55.97
N GLN A 151 -7.80 -27.34 56.96
CA GLN A 151 -9.20 -26.92 56.80
C GLN A 151 -9.34 -25.50 56.22
N SER A 152 -8.46 -24.56 56.59
CA SER A 152 -8.50 -23.19 56.07
C SER A 152 -8.10 -23.11 54.59
N LEU A 153 -7.15 -23.95 54.16
CA LEU A 153 -6.76 -24.05 52.75
C LEU A 153 -7.85 -24.71 51.91
N LYS A 154 -8.54 -25.73 52.46
CA LYS A 154 -9.68 -26.40 51.81
C LYS A 154 -10.84 -25.44 51.55
N ALA A 155 -11.19 -24.59 52.52
CA ALA A 155 -12.25 -23.58 52.36
C ALA A 155 -11.91 -22.55 51.27
N LEU A 156 -10.67 -22.03 51.28
CA LEU A 156 -10.19 -21.07 50.27
C LEU A 156 -10.16 -21.68 48.86
N PHE A 157 -9.82 -22.97 48.76
CA PHE A 157 -9.80 -23.71 47.50
C PHE A 157 -11.20 -23.83 46.88
N LEU A 158 -12.19 -24.23 47.68
CA LEU A 158 -13.59 -24.33 47.22
C LEU A 158 -14.13 -22.99 46.73
N GLU A 159 -13.78 -21.90 47.43
CA GLU A 159 -14.17 -20.54 47.06
C GLU A 159 -13.52 -20.08 45.74
N ILE A 160 -12.26 -20.44 45.49
CA ILE A 160 -11.59 -20.18 44.20
C ILE A 160 -12.28 -20.94 43.07
N VAL A 161 -12.59 -22.23 43.27
CA VAL A 161 -13.28 -23.06 42.28
C VAL A 161 -14.66 -22.49 41.93
N GLU A 162 -15.43 -22.06 42.92
CA GLU A 162 -16.74 -21.42 42.72
C GLU A 162 -16.63 -20.14 41.88
N LYS A 163 -15.67 -19.26 42.18
CA LYS A 163 -15.48 -18.02 41.43
C LYS A 163 -14.98 -18.25 40.01
N ILE A 164 -14.22 -19.32 39.76
CA ILE A 164 -13.85 -19.66 38.39
C ILE A 164 -15.04 -20.25 37.61
N LYS A 165 -15.94 -21.01 38.25
CA LYS A 165 -17.21 -21.44 37.63
C LYS A 165 -18.08 -20.21 37.27
N GLU A 166 -18.18 -19.22 38.16
CA GLU A 166 -18.87 -17.96 37.88
C GLU A 166 -18.23 -17.20 36.69
N ARG A 167 -16.89 -17.12 36.66
CA ARG A 167 -16.13 -16.52 35.55
C ARG A 167 -16.43 -17.21 34.21
N LYS A 168 -16.52 -18.54 34.20
CA LYS A 168 -16.85 -19.34 32.99
C LYS A 168 -18.25 -18.98 32.47
N GLY A 169 -19.25 -18.90 33.35
CA GLY A 169 -20.61 -18.49 32.96
C GLY A 169 -20.70 -17.04 32.46
N VAL A 170 -19.88 -16.12 32.98
CA VAL A 170 -19.80 -14.74 32.44
C VAL A 170 -19.18 -14.72 31.04
N ARG A 171 -18.14 -15.54 30.78
CA ARG A 171 -17.53 -15.67 29.45
C ARG A 171 -18.49 -16.26 28.42
N GLU A 172 -19.29 -17.26 28.80
CA GLU A 172 -20.31 -17.85 27.91
C GLU A 172 -21.35 -16.81 27.49
N LYS A 173 -21.83 -16.00 28.44
CA LYS A 173 -22.76 -14.89 28.15
C LYS A 173 -22.15 -13.80 27.27
N LEU A 174 -20.87 -13.48 27.46
CA LEU A 174 -20.14 -12.54 26.59
C LEU A 174 -20.09 -13.07 25.14
N ASN A 175 -19.83 -14.37 24.96
CA ASN A 175 -19.83 -14.98 23.63
C ASN A 175 -21.21 -14.93 22.95
N GLU A 176 -22.29 -15.16 23.70
CA GLU A 176 -23.67 -15.04 23.18
C GLU A 176 -23.97 -13.60 22.74
N ILE A 177 -23.59 -12.61 23.55
CA ILE A 177 -23.74 -11.18 23.24
C ILE A 177 -22.93 -10.79 22.00
N ASP A 178 -21.72 -11.32 21.84
CA ASP A 178 -20.89 -11.06 20.66
C ASP A 178 -21.48 -11.66 19.38
N GLN A 179 -22.07 -12.86 19.45
CA GLN A 179 -22.80 -13.45 18.33
C GLN A 179 -24.02 -12.61 17.95
N GLU A 180 -24.77 -12.10 18.93
CA GLU A 180 -25.93 -11.24 18.69
C GLU A 180 -25.53 -9.88 18.10
N PHE A 181 -24.46 -9.27 18.61
CA PHE A 181 -23.89 -8.04 18.07
C PHE A 181 -23.50 -8.20 16.60
N ASN A 182 -22.82 -9.31 16.27
CA ASN A 182 -22.39 -9.63 14.92
C ASN A 182 -23.58 -9.81 13.97
N ARG A 183 -24.65 -10.50 14.42
CA ARG A 183 -25.89 -10.65 13.65
C ARG A 183 -26.51 -9.30 13.29
N ILE A 184 -26.63 -8.38 14.26
CA ILE A 184 -27.22 -7.05 14.06
C ILE A 184 -26.30 -6.16 13.21
N ASN A 185 -24.99 -6.28 13.39
CA ASN A 185 -24.02 -5.55 12.57
C ASN A 185 -24.10 -5.96 11.10
N ASN A 186 -24.23 -7.26 10.81
CA ASN A 186 -24.42 -7.76 9.44
C ASN A 186 -25.73 -7.25 8.82
N GLN A 187 -26.82 -7.18 9.58
CA GLN A 187 -28.10 -6.62 9.12
C GLN A 187 -27.97 -5.13 8.78
N PHE A 188 -27.26 -4.36 9.60
CA PHE A 188 -26.95 -2.95 9.35
C PHE A 188 -26.12 -2.77 8.07
N ILE A 189 -25.05 -3.55 7.91
CA ILE A 189 -24.17 -3.49 6.74
C ILE A 189 -24.94 -3.83 5.47
N TYR A 190 -25.72 -4.91 5.48
CA TYR A 190 -26.50 -5.35 4.33
C TYR A 190 -27.52 -4.29 3.89
N ALA A 191 -28.27 -3.70 4.84
CA ALA A 191 -29.24 -2.65 4.53
C ALA A 191 -28.57 -1.38 3.96
N ASN A 192 -27.37 -1.04 4.43
CA ASN A 192 -26.62 0.12 3.94
C ASN A 192 -25.95 -0.15 2.58
N SER A 193 -25.50 -1.39 2.34
CA SER A 193 -24.92 -1.83 1.06
C SER A 193 -25.97 -1.84 -0.06
N GLU A 194 -27.14 -2.43 0.17
CA GLU A 194 -28.29 -2.41 -0.77
C GLU A 194 -28.65 -0.98 -1.19
N ARG A 195 -28.74 -0.07 -0.22
CA ARG A 195 -29.02 1.35 -0.47
C ARG A 195 -27.91 2.01 -1.31
N THR A 196 -26.65 1.70 -1.01
CA THR A 196 -25.49 2.29 -1.69
C THR A 196 -25.34 1.78 -3.11
N ASN A 197 -25.53 0.48 -3.35
CA ASN A 197 -25.41 -0.13 -4.67
C ASN A 197 -26.44 0.44 -5.66
N ARG A 198 -27.69 0.66 -5.21
CA ARG A 198 -28.73 1.30 -6.04
C ARG A 198 -28.37 2.74 -6.38
N LEU A 199 -27.80 3.49 -5.43
CA LEU A 199 -27.33 4.86 -5.66
C LEU A 199 -26.14 4.90 -6.63
N THR A 200 -25.17 3.99 -6.48
CA THR A 200 -24.00 3.90 -7.35
C THR A 200 -24.38 3.54 -8.79
N LYS A 201 -25.32 2.62 -8.99
CA LYS A 201 -25.83 2.27 -10.33
C LYS A 201 -26.47 3.48 -11.03
N MET A 202 -27.23 4.29 -10.29
CA MET A 202 -27.80 5.54 -10.79
C MET A 202 -26.73 6.58 -11.13
N LEU A 203 -25.69 6.71 -10.29
CA LEU A 203 -24.57 7.63 -10.53
C LEU A 203 -23.73 7.23 -11.75
N ARG A 204 -23.51 5.93 -11.96
CA ARG A 204 -22.78 5.42 -13.12
C ARG A 204 -23.48 5.77 -14.43
N ILE A 205 -24.77 5.46 -14.53
CA ILE A 205 -25.58 5.80 -15.72
C ILE A 205 -25.65 7.33 -15.91
N GLY A 206 -25.75 8.09 -14.82
CA GLY A 206 -25.68 9.56 -14.87
C GLY A 206 -24.37 10.11 -15.41
N ASN A 207 -23.23 9.47 -15.12
CA ASN A 207 -21.92 9.86 -15.65
C ASN A 207 -21.75 9.43 -17.11
N GLU A 208 -22.19 8.21 -17.47
CA GLU A 208 -22.19 7.75 -18.86
C GLU A 208 -22.94 8.74 -19.75
N LEU A 209 -24.10 9.25 -19.32
CA LEU A 209 -24.86 10.29 -20.05
C LEU A 209 -24.07 11.59 -20.28
N ARG A 210 -23.16 11.98 -19.36
CA ARG A 210 -22.29 13.16 -19.51
C ARG A 210 -21.12 12.92 -20.47
N ASP A 211 -20.65 11.68 -20.57
CA ASP A 211 -19.63 11.31 -21.55
C ASP A 211 -20.22 11.32 -22.97
N TYR A 212 -21.44 10.80 -23.15
CA TYR A 212 -22.18 10.91 -24.41
C TYR A 212 -22.48 12.38 -24.78
N GLU A 213 -22.79 13.24 -23.79
CA GLU A 213 -22.94 14.68 -23.99
C GLU A 213 -21.66 15.30 -24.58
N THR A 214 -20.51 14.96 -24.00
CA THR A 214 -19.20 15.47 -24.46
C THR A 214 -18.91 15.01 -25.88
N GLU A 215 -19.19 13.75 -26.21
CA GLU A 215 -19.00 13.20 -27.55
C GLU A 215 -19.92 13.85 -28.60
N ILE A 216 -21.18 14.11 -28.25
CA ILE A 216 -22.14 14.81 -29.13
C ILE A 216 -21.70 16.27 -29.35
N ILE A 217 -21.23 16.96 -28.31
CA ILE A 217 -20.72 18.35 -28.42
C ILE A 217 -19.50 18.40 -29.33
N GLN A 218 -18.53 17.49 -29.16
CA GLN A 218 -17.33 17.43 -30.00
C GLN A 218 -17.67 17.16 -31.46
N LYS A 219 -18.54 16.18 -31.74
CA LYS A 219 -18.99 15.87 -33.11
C LYS A 219 -19.77 17.03 -33.73
N THR A 220 -20.52 17.79 -32.93
CA THR A 220 -21.25 18.99 -33.38
C THR A 220 -20.30 20.16 -33.69
N GLN A 221 -19.26 20.35 -32.87
CA GLN A 221 -18.20 21.34 -33.14
C GLN A 221 -17.42 20.99 -34.41
N LEU A 222 -17.12 19.71 -34.61
CA LEU A 222 -16.49 19.21 -35.82
C LEU A 222 -17.35 19.51 -37.06
N ALA A 223 -18.67 19.28 -36.98
CA ALA A 223 -19.61 19.61 -38.06
C ALA A 223 -19.71 21.13 -38.35
N LYS A 224 -19.56 21.99 -37.34
CA LYS A 224 -19.48 23.46 -37.52
C LYS A 224 -18.19 23.87 -38.24
N ILE A 225 -17.05 23.29 -37.86
CA ILE A 225 -15.73 23.57 -38.45
C ILE A 225 -15.69 23.29 -39.97
N TYR A 226 -16.42 22.27 -40.44
CA TYR A 226 -16.52 21.93 -41.86
C TYR A 226 -17.60 22.73 -42.64
N GLY A 227 -18.11 23.84 -42.09
CA GLY A 227 -18.96 24.79 -42.84
C GLY A 227 -20.43 24.40 -43.00
N TYR A 228 -20.95 23.51 -42.15
CA TYR A 228 -22.35 23.04 -42.22
C TYR A 228 -23.33 23.85 -41.35
N GLU A 229 -23.00 25.09 -41.00
CA GLU A 229 -23.72 25.88 -39.99
C GLU A 229 -25.18 26.23 -40.36
N ASN A 230 -25.53 26.19 -41.65
CA ASN A 230 -26.78 26.80 -42.13
C ASN A 230 -27.91 25.83 -42.51
N ASN A 231 -27.89 24.54 -42.13
CA ASN A 231 -29.01 23.66 -42.55
C ASN A 231 -29.40 22.45 -41.68
N LEU A 232 -29.22 22.45 -40.35
CA LEU A 232 -29.60 21.28 -39.53
C LEU A 232 -30.57 21.56 -38.38
N PRO A 233 -31.75 20.91 -38.37
CA PRO A 233 -32.56 20.66 -37.17
C PRO A 233 -31.74 20.03 -36.01
N THR A 234 -30.61 19.40 -36.33
CA THR A 234 -29.63 18.85 -35.36
C THR A 234 -29.05 19.91 -34.42
N ILE A 235 -28.88 21.17 -34.83
CA ILE A 235 -28.42 22.24 -33.93
C ILE A 235 -29.52 22.60 -32.90
N GLN A 236 -30.79 22.47 -33.27
CA GLN A 236 -31.92 22.62 -32.35
C GLN A 236 -32.05 21.41 -31.41
N VAL A 237 -31.78 20.20 -31.90
CA VAL A 237 -31.72 18.98 -31.07
C VAL A 237 -30.55 19.08 -30.07
N VAL A 238 -29.36 19.49 -30.51
CA VAL A 238 -28.19 19.67 -29.65
C VAL A 238 -28.40 20.78 -28.65
N SER A 239 -28.95 21.94 -29.04
CA SER A 239 -29.23 23.02 -28.06
C SER A 239 -30.36 22.66 -27.08
N SER A 240 -31.33 21.83 -27.49
CA SER A 240 -32.37 21.30 -26.59
C SER A 240 -31.81 20.24 -25.64
N ILE A 241 -30.88 19.40 -26.11
CA ILE A 241 -30.14 18.44 -25.29
C ILE A 241 -29.22 19.18 -24.31
N GLU A 242 -28.38 20.12 -24.75
CA GLU A 242 -27.52 20.96 -23.90
C GLU A 242 -28.33 21.71 -22.84
N LYS A 243 -29.51 22.24 -23.20
CA LYS A 243 -30.40 22.92 -22.24
C LYS A 243 -30.97 21.94 -21.22
N THR A 244 -31.44 20.77 -21.66
CA THR A 244 -31.97 19.73 -20.78
C THR A 244 -30.88 19.20 -19.83
N LEU A 245 -29.67 18.99 -20.33
CA LEU A 245 -28.53 18.49 -19.56
C LEU A 245 -28.00 19.54 -18.57
N LYS A 246 -28.07 20.83 -18.91
CA LYS A 246 -27.86 21.94 -17.96
C LYS A 246 -28.90 22.00 -16.84
N ASP A 247 -30.13 21.62 -17.15
CA ASP A 247 -31.23 21.59 -16.19
C ASP A 247 -31.19 20.31 -15.32
N LEU A 248 -30.39 19.29 -15.68
CA LEU A 248 -30.11 18.17 -14.80
C LEU A 248 -29.38 18.66 -13.53
N PRO A 249 -29.82 18.24 -12.33
CA PRO A 249 -29.17 18.66 -11.10
C PRO A 249 -27.77 18.06 -11.05
N ASP A 250 -26.78 18.86 -10.63
CA ASP A 250 -25.46 18.33 -10.33
C ASP A 250 -25.56 17.19 -9.31
N PHE A 251 -25.08 16.00 -9.72
CA PHE A 251 -25.02 14.86 -8.83
C PHE A 251 -24.15 15.23 -7.63
N PRO A 252 -24.64 15.08 -6.39
CA PRO A 252 -23.85 15.40 -5.23
C PRO A 252 -22.62 14.48 -5.17
N LYS A 253 -21.44 15.09 -4.97
CA LYS A 253 -20.26 14.36 -4.49
C LYS A 253 -20.67 13.67 -3.19
N LYS A 254 -20.49 12.34 -3.15
CA LYS A 254 -20.62 11.42 -2.01
C LYS A 254 -20.77 12.17 -0.67
N GLU A 255 -21.99 12.30 -0.15
CA GLU A 255 -22.24 12.89 1.17
C GLU A 255 -21.58 12.02 2.24
N THR A 256 -20.57 12.58 2.90
CA THR A 256 -19.92 12.03 4.10
C THR A 256 -20.82 12.23 5.32
N GLN A 257 -21.34 11.11 5.84
CA GLN A 257 -21.79 10.83 7.22
C GLN A 257 -22.95 11.66 7.85
N PRO A 258 -23.75 11.06 8.77
CA PRO A 258 -24.77 11.77 9.56
C PRO A 258 -24.12 12.72 10.58
N LYS A 259 -24.72 13.88 10.81
CA LYS A 259 -24.32 14.82 11.88
C LYS A 259 -24.31 14.11 13.25
N GLU A 260 -23.16 14.11 13.91
CA GLU A 260 -23.00 13.70 15.30
C GLU A 260 -23.66 14.74 16.23
N GLU A 261 -24.44 14.26 17.21
CA GLU A 261 -24.86 15.02 18.38
C GLU A 261 -23.66 15.19 19.33
N PRO A 262 -23.60 16.28 20.12
CA PRO A 262 -22.46 16.54 20.99
C PRO A 262 -22.35 15.49 22.12
N PRO A 263 -21.13 15.10 22.54
CA PRO A 263 -20.95 14.24 23.70
C PRO A 263 -21.39 14.95 24.98
N LEU A 264 -22.03 14.20 25.88
CA LEU A 264 -22.30 14.60 27.26
C LEU A 264 -20.97 14.81 28.02
N ASP A 265 -20.86 15.93 28.73
CA ASP A 265 -19.71 16.26 29.59
C ASP A 265 -19.47 15.18 30.66
N PRO A 266 -18.22 14.76 30.89
CA PRO A 266 -17.86 14.02 32.10
C PRO A 266 -17.74 14.99 33.30
N LEU A 267 -18.56 14.73 34.32
CA LEU A 267 -18.46 15.33 35.65
C LEU A 267 -17.12 14.98 36.34
N PRO A 268 -16.64 15.83 37.27
CA PRO A 268 -15.26 15.88 37.73
C PRO A 268 -14.94 14.79 38.74
N ASN A 269 -13.83 14.08 38.52
CA ASN A 269 -13.30 13.15 39.52
C ASN A 269 -12.34 13.90 40.46
N HIS A 270 -12.78 14.03 41.70
CA HIS A 270 -11.95 14.37 42.85
C HIS A 270 -11.03 13.19 43.17
N ASP A 271 -9.74 13.45 43.40
CA ASP A 271 -9.09 12.90 44.59
C ASP A 271 -7.79 13.67 44.95
N PRO A 272 -7.41 13.70 46.24
CA PRO A 272 -6.40 14.58 46.79
C PRO A 272 -4.98 13.98 46.74
N THR A 273 -4.02 14.90 46.68
CA THR A 273 -2.62 14.83 47.18
C THR A 273 -2.50 14.12 48.55
N PRO A 274 -1.31 13.68 49.05
CA PRO A 274 -0.02 14.38 48.90
C PRO A 274 1.32 13.57 48.99
N THR A 275 2.39 14.32 48.72
CA THR A 275 3.73 14.32 49.36
C THR A 275 4.83 13.30 48.96
N GLU A 276 5.81 13.86 48.21
CA GLU A 276 7.28 13.75 48.36
C GLU A 276 7.80 13.75 49.83
N PRO A 277 9.09 13.44 50.17
CA PRO A 277 10.32 13.72 49.40
C PRO A 277 11.50 12.72 49.50
N HIS A 278 12.47 12.79 48.58
CA HIS A 278 13.84 13.23 48.90
C HIS A 278 14.81 13.17 47.70
N VAL A 279 15.58 14.25 47.63
CA VAL A 279 16.58 14.72 46.66
C VAL A 279 17.98 14.18 46.99
N ASN A 280 18.83 13.86 45.98
CA ASN A 280 20.22 14.37 45.80
C ASN A 280 20.94 13.76 44.55
N PRO A 281 22.11 14.28 44.08
CA PRO A 281 22.21 15.32 43.05
C PRO A 281 22.97 14.89 41.77
N GLN A 282 22.74 15.62 40.68
CA GLN A 282 23.44 15.50 39.40
C GLN A 282 24.92 15.96 39.47
N PRO A 283 25.84 15.32 38.71
CA PRO A 283 27.16 15.88 38.41
C PRO A 283 27.08 16.98 37.33
N GLN A 284 27.87 18.03 37.54
CA GLN A 284 28.00 19.22 36.70
C GLN A 284 28.49 18.93 35.26
N PRO A 285 28.09 19.73 34.25
CA PRO A 285 28.63 19.65 32.89
C PRO A 285 30.07 20.20 32.81
N GLN A 286 30.93 19.50 32.07
CA GLN A 286 32.28 19.96 31.73
C GLN A 286 32.29 21.16 30.77
N PRO A 287 33.36 21.99 30.76
CA PRO A 287 33.44 23.23 29.99
C PRO A 287 33.54 23.01 28.48
N GLN A 288 32.85 23.85 27.70
CA GLN A 288 32.96 23.90 26.24
C GLN A 288 34.37 24.31 25.78
N PRO A 289 34.93 23.70 24.71
CA PRO A 289 36.12 24.19 24.04
C PRO A 289 35.88 25.53 23.34
N GLN A 290 36.84 26.46 23.48
CA GLN A 290 36.84 27.76 22.79
C GLN A 290 36.94 27.59 21.25
N PRO A 291 36.32 28.48 20.46
CA PRO A 291 36.43 28.47 19.00
C PRO A 291 37.86 28.78 18.53
N GLN A 292 38.36 28.00 17.57
CA GLN A 292 39.59 28.30 16.84
C GLN A 292 39.42 29.54 15.94
N PRO A 293 40.51 30.30 15.65
CA PRO A 293 40.45 31.50 14.83
C PRO A 293 40.06 31.21 13.36
N GLN A 294 39.23 32.10 12.79
CA GLN A 294 38.86 32.08 11.37
C GLN A 294 40.09 32.21 10.46
N PRO A 295 40.20 31.41 9.38
CA PRO A 295 41.16 31.66 8.31
C PRO A 295 40.84 32.95 7.56
N GLN A 296 41.87 33.76 7.29
CA GLN A 296 41.78 34.97 6.46
C GLN A 296 41.32 34.62 5.02
N PRO A 297 40.55 35.50 4.35
CA PRO A 297 40.14 35.31 2.96
C PRO A 297 41.34 35.31 2.01
N GLN A 298 41.44 34.31 1.14
CA GLN A 298 42.35 34.33 -0.01
C GLN A 298 41.93 35.40 -1.05
N PRO A 299 42.88 35.99 -1.80
CA PRO A 299 42.59 37.02 -2.80
C PRO A 299 41.68 36.52 -3.93
N GLN A 300 40.75 37.37 -4.36
CA GLN A 300 39.87 37.14 -5.50
C GLN A 300 40.67 36.95 -6.81
N PRO A 301 40.34 35.94 -7.64
CA PRO A 301 40.82 35.86 -9.01
C PRO A 301 40.26 37.03 -9.86
N GLN A 302 41.13 37.64 -10.67
CA GLN A 302 40.76 38.68 -11.62
C GLN A 302 39.72 38.19 -12.66
N PRO A 303 38.82 39.07 -13.14
CA PRO A 303 37.84 38.72 -14.16
C PRO A 303 38.50 38.36 -15.50
N GLN A 304 38.08 37.24 -16.10
CA GLN A 304 38.38 36.94 -17.50
C GLN A 304 37.61 37.89 -18.45
N PRO A 305 38.15 38.18 -19.65
CA PRO A 305 37.55 39.10 -20.61
C PRO A 305 36.17 38.65 -21.12
N GLN A 306 35.25 39.60 -21.26
CA GLN A 306 33.92 39.40 -21.85
C GLN A 306 34.01 38.95 -23.33
N PRO A 307 33.18 37.98 -23.76
CA PRO A 307 32.96 37.71 -25.18
C PRO A 307 32.32 38.90 -25.89
N GLN A 308 32.80 39.21 -27.10
CA GLN A 308 32.29 40.28 -27.96
C GLN A 308 30.79 40.08 -28.32
N PRO A 309 30.01 41.18 -28.47
CA PRO A 309 28.63 41.11 -28.91
C PRO A 309 28.51 40.61 -30.37
N GLN A 310 27.59 39.68 -30.61
CA GLN A 310 27.15 39.36 -31.97
C GLN A 310 26.35 40.52 -32.60
N PRO A 311 26.33 40.65 -33.94
CA PRO A 311 25.71 41.77 -34.65
C PRO A 311 24.19 41.86 -34.44
N GLN A 312 23.70 43.09 -34.30
CA GLN A 312 22.28 43.43 -34.23
C GLN A 312 21.53 43.06 -35.52
N PRO A 313 20.33 42.45 -35.44
CA PRO A 313 19.40 42.37 -36.55
C PRO A 313 18.92 43.77 -36.99
N GLN A 314 18.80 43.96 -38.30
CA GLN A 314 18.33 45.20 -38.94
C GLN A 314 16.92 45.63 -38.50
N PRO A 315 16.60 46.94 -38.55
CA PRO A 315 15.27 47.45 -38.21
C PRO A 315 14.21 46.98 -39.21
N GLN A 316 13.11 46.43 -38.69
CA GLN A 316 11.87 46.27 -39.46
C GLN A 316 11.15 47.64 -39.65
N PRO A 317 10.33 47.78 -40.70
CA PRO A 317 9.77 49.07 -41.13
C PRO A 317 8.80 49.71 -40.11
N GLN A 318 8.79 51.04 -40.08
CA GLN A 318 7.85 51.84 -39.30
C GLN A 318 6.38 51.56 -39.68
N PRO A 319 5.48 51.36 -38.69
CA PRO A 319 4.03 51.37 -38.91
C PRO A 319 3.54 52.78 -39.29
N GLN A 320 2.62 52.84 -40.24
CA GLN A 320 1.90 54.06 -40.63
C GLN A 320 1.06 54.65 -39.47
N PRO A 321 0.73 55.97 -39.52
CA PRO A 321 -0.05 56.64 -38.47
C PRO A 321 -1.46 56.05 -38.34
N GLN A 322 -1.87 55.75 -37.10
CA GLN A 322 -3.25 55.40 -36.79
C GLN A 322 -4.20 56.61 -36.94
N PRO A 323 -5.45 56.41 -37.42
CA PRO A 323 -6.48 57.44 -37.45
C PRO A 323 -6.94 57.87 -36.05
N GLN A 324 -7.37 59.13 -35.95
CA GLN A 324 -7.86 59.75 -34.71
C GLN A 324 -9.02 58.98 -34.07
N PRO A 325 -9.11 58.94 -32.72
CA PRO A 325 -10.24 58.33 -32.02
C PRO A 325 -11.53 59.13 -32.25
N GLN A 326 -12.60 58.43 -32.64
CA GLN A 326 -13.96 58.93 -32.54
C GLN A 326 -14.38 59.11 -31.07
N PRO A 327 -15.39 59.97 -30.78
CA PRO A 327 -15.86 60.22 -29.43
C PRO A 327 -16.34 58.95 -28.73
N GLN A 328 -15.96 58.79 -27.45
CA GLN A 328 -16.39 57.69 -26.59
C GLN A 328 -17.93 57.61 -26.49
N PRO A 329 -18.53 56.44 -26.75
CA PRO A 329 -19.87 56.13 -26.29
C PRO A 329 -19.93 56.18 -24.76
N GLN A 330 -21.07 56.63 -24.22
CA GLN A 330 -21.35 56.61 -22.79
C GLN A 330 -21.06 55.23 -22.16
N PRO A 331 -20.59 55.19 -20.90
CA PRO A 331 -20.33 53.94 -20.21
C PRO A 331 -21.62 53.11 -20.14
N ASN A 332 -21.61 51.99 -20.85
CA ASN A 332 -22.57 50.92 -20.64
C ASN A 332 -22.41 50.43 -19.19
N PRO A 333 -23.47 50.02 -18.49
CA PRO A 333 -23.37 49.48 -17.14
C PRO A 333 -22.30 48.39 -17.10
N GLU A 334 -21.40 48.46 -16.13
CA GLU A 334 -20.41 47.39 -15.90
C GLU A 334 -21.14 46.04 -15.96
N PRO A 335 -20.68 45.08 -16.78
CA PRO A 335 -21.16 43.73 -16.66
C PRO A 335 -20.81 43.29 -15.25
N THR A 336 -21.83 43.22 -14.39
CA THR A 336 -21.73 42.57 -13.09
C THR A 336 -21.20 41.19 -13.37
N ILE A 337 -19.94 40.94 -13.03
CA ILE A 337 -19.37 39.61 -13.02
C ILE A 337 -20.36 38.80 -12.20
N PRO A 338 -21.06 37.80 -12.76
CA PRO A 338 -21.97 37.00 -11.98
C PRO A 338 -21.13 36.42 -10.84
N THR A 339 -21.44 36.85 -9.61
CA THR A 339 -20.89 36.25 -8.41
C THR A 339 -21.25 34.78 -8.50
N PHE A 340 -20.25 33.94 -8.82
CA PHE A 340 -20.42 32.50 -8.80
C PHE A 340 -21.06 32.15 -7.44
N PRO A 341 -22.17 31.40 -7.41
CA PRO A 341 -22.68 30.87 -6.15
C PRO A 341 -21.51 30.17 -5.48
N GLY A 342 -21.16 30.61 -4.26
CA GLY A 342 -19.91 30.24 -3.59
C GLY A 342 -19.61 28.76 -3.80
N PHE A 343 -18.40 28.47 -4.29
CA PHE A 343 -17.92 27.11 -4.47
C PHE A 343 -18.35 26.27 -3.27
N PRO A 344 -18.96 25.08 -3.46
CA PRO A 344 -19.34 24.24 -2.34
C PRO A 344 -18.12 24.08 -1.46
N ASN A 345 -18.26 24.42 -0.17
CA ASN A 345 -17.20 24.28 0.81
C ASN A 345 -16.77 22.81 0.76
N PHE A 346 -15.67 22.53 0.05
CA PHE A 346 -15.12 21.18 -0.03
C PHE A 346 -14.85 20.75 1.41
N PRO A 347 -15.15 19.49 1.79
CA PRO A 347 -14.96 19.04 3.17
C PRO A 347 -13.57 19.49 3.62
N MET A 348 -13.57 20.36 4.63
CA MET A 348 -12.37 20.98 5.15
C MET A 348 -11.43 19.85 5.56
N TYR A 349 -10.16 20.06 5.28
CA TYR A 349 -9.05 19.25 5.75
C TYR A 349 -9.27 18.78 7.20
N ASP A 350 -9.41 17.47 7.44
CA ASP A 350 -9.53 16.94 8.79
C ASP A 350 -8.14 16.71 9.39
N ILE A 351 -7.66 17.71 10.12
CA ILE A 351 -6.37 17.67 10.81
C ILE A 351 -6.27 16.46 11.75
N LYS A 352 -7.41 15.97 12.28
CA LYS A 352 -7.44 14.83 13.19
C LYS A 352 -6.98 13.54 12.53
N THR A 353 -7.13 13.42 11.20
CA THR A 353 -6.63 12.25 10.45
C THR A 353 -5.11 12.26 10.25
N HIS A 354 -4.44 13.37 10.59
CA HIS A 354 -3.00 13.58 10.52
C HIS A 354 -2.38 13.90 11.89
N THR A 355 -3.05 13.48 12.95
CA THR A 355 -2.54 13.50 14.32
C THR A 355 -2.54 12.10 14.87
N TYR A 356 -1.51 11.77 15.65
CA TYR A 356 -1.49 10.51 16.35
C TYR A 356 -2.50 10.48 17.49
N PRO A 357 -3.05 9.30 17.83
CA PRO A 357 -3.79 9.13 19.07
C PRO A 357 -2.89 9.38 20.27
N GLU A 358 -3.47 9.78 21.41
CA GLU A 358 -2.73 10.19 22.62
C GLU A 358 -1.72 9.12 23.10
N PHE A 359 -2.10 7.84 23.04
CA PHE A 359 -1.22 6.74 23.44
C PHE A 359 0.07 6.66 22.61
N ALA A 360 0.12 7.25 21.41
CA ALA A 360 1.31 7.22 20.57
C ALA A 360 2.51 7.94 21.22
N SER A 361 2.25 8.85 22.16
CA SER A 361 3.28 9.53 22.96
C SER A 361 4.16 8.58 23.77
N GLN A 362 3.72 7.34 24.00
CA GLN A 362 4.51 6.30 24.66
C GLN A 362 5.61 5.69 23.78
N PHE A 363 5.58 5.96 22.46
CA PHE A 363 6.57 5.45 21.52
C PHE A 363 7.59 6.53 21.20
N GLU A 364 8.86 6.14 21.24
CA GLU A 364 9.96 7.06 20.97
C GLU A 364 10.31 7.00 19.47
N VAL A 365 10.37 8.16 18.82
CA VAL A 365 10.84 8.28 17.42
C VAL A 365 12.35 8.05 17.37
N VAL A 366 12.84 7.38 16.32
CA VAL A 366 14.28 7.19 16.09
C VAL A 366 14.79 8.34 15.21
N ASP A 367 15.98 8.83 15.53
CA ASP A 367 16.66 9.86 14.75
C ASP A 367 16.75 9.45 13.24
N PRO A 368 16.32 10.32 12.30
CA PRO A 368 16.32 10.00 10.87
C PRO A 368 17.69 9.59 10.32
N THR A 369 18.77 10.22 10.77
CA THR A 369 20.13 9.91 10.32
C THR A 369 20.52 8.50 10.75
N THR A 370 20.13 8.08 11.96
CA THR A 370 20.31 6.70 12.42
C THR A 370 19.59 5.70 11.53
N ILE A 371 18.33 5.99 11.13
CA ILE A 371 17.56 5.12 10.23
C ILE A 371 18.23 5.06 8.85
N TYR A 372 18.54 6.20 8.22
CA TYR A 372 19.14 6.21 6.88
C TYR A 372 20.52 5.56 6.85
N LYS A 373 21.33 5.73 7.89
CA LYS A 373 22.61 5.03 8.04
C LYS A 373 22.41 3.52 8.06
N GLU A 374 21.44 3.05 8.84
CA GLU A 374 21.11 1.63 8.96
C GLU A 374 20.55 1.05 7.65
N ILE A 375 19.70 1.80 6.93
CA ILE A 375 19.22 1.45 5.59
C ILE A 375 20.41 1.36 4.64
N TYR A 376 21.23 2.41 4.54
CA TYR A 376 22.40 2.44 3.66
C TYR A 376 23.35 1.27 3.94
N ASP A 377 23.71 1.04 5.21
CA ASP A 377 24.68 0.01 5.59
C ASP A 377 24.25 -1.39 5.12
N ARG A 378 22.94 -1.71 5.17
CA ARG A 378 22.40 -3.02 4.75
C ARG A 378 21.91 -3.10 3.30
N THR A 379 21.85 -1.99 2.57
CA THR A 379 21.27 -1.93 1.22
C THR A 379 22.35 -1.89 0.15
N PHE A 380 22.07 -2.51 -1.00
CA PHE A 380 22.98 -2.70 -2.11
C PHE A 380 22.25 -2.50 -3.45
N ALA A 381 22.96 -1.95 -4.42
CA ALA A 381 22.58 -2.08 -5.82
C ALA A 381 22.87 -3.51 -6.26
N ILE A 382 22.05 -4.08 -7.13
CA ILE A 382 22.26 -5.45 -7.63
C ILE A 382 22.20 -5.51 -9.15
N LYS A 383 22.98 -6.43 -9.70
CA LYS A 383 22.99 -6.84 -11.10
C LYS A 383 23.21 -8.34 -11.18
N TYR A 384 22.78 -8.98 -12.25
CA TYR A 384 23.10 -10.37 -12.50
C TYR A 384 23.22 -10.68 -13.98
N ASP A 385 23.97 -11.74 -14.27
CA ASP A 385 24.05 -12.32 -15.60
C ASP A 385 23.23 -13.62 -15.63
N ILE A 386 22.57 -13.91 -16.74
CA ILE A 386 21.83 -15.16 -16.93
C ILE A 386 22.36 -15.94 -18.14
N LEU A 387 22.32 -17.26 -18.04
CA LEU A 387 22.44 -18.15 -19.18
C LEU A 387 21.03 -18.40 -19.71
N GLU A 388 20.71 -17.77 -20.84
CA GLU A 388 19.47 -18.04 -21.57
C GLU A 388 19.58 -19.37 -22.32
N ASN A 389 18.61 -20.24 -22.12
CA ASN A 389 18.59 -21.57 -22.71
C ASN A 389 17.77 -21.58 -24.02
N SER A 390 18.43 -21.91 -25.13
CA SER A 390 17.78 -22.13 -26.42
C SER A 390 18.18 -23.46 -27.06
N SER A 391 17.44 -23.86 -28.09
CA SER A 391 17.73 -25.00 -28.94
C SER A 391 19.08 -24.91 -29.69
N THR A 392 19.63 -23.71 -29.84
CA THR A 392 20.92 -23.45 -30.51
C THR A 392 22.11 -23.41 -29.54
N GLY A 393 21.87 -23.48 -28.23
CA GLY A 393 22.88 -23.46 -27.17
C GLY A 393 22.55 -22.44 -26.07
N ASN A 394 23.39 -22.38 -25.03
CA ASN A 394 23.20 -21.37 -23.97
C ASN A 394 23.86 -20.04 -24.36
N THR A 395 23.13 -18.93 -24.22
CA THR A 395 23.64 -17.57 -24.46
C THR A 395 23.77 -16.80 -23.15
N LEU A 396 24.93 -16.20 -22.89
CA LEU A 396 25.13 -15.37 -21.71
C LEU A 396 24.58 -13.95 -21.94
N ILE A 397 23.57 -13.57 -21.18
CA ILE A 397 23.03 -12.22 -21.13
C ILE A 397 23.59 -11.53 -19.89
N ARG A 398 24.30 -10.42 -20.08
CA ARG A 398 24.98 -9.70 -19.00
C ARG A 398 24.19 -8.51 -18.47
N ASP A 399 24.46 -8.17 -17.22
CA ASP A 399 23.94 -6.99 -16.51
C ASP A 399 22.42 -6.85 -16.62
N VAL A 400 21.73 -8.00 -16.57
CA VAL A 400 20.28 -8.10 -16.57
C VAL A 400 19.74 -7.55 -15.26
N SER A 401 18.76 -6.65 -15.39
CA SER A 401 17.99 -6.05 -14.29
C SER A 401 18.85 -5.27 -13.29
N GLN A 402 18.45 -4.03 -13.02
CA GLN A 402 19.14 -3.13 -12.12
C GLN A 402 18.15 -2.68 -11.06
N GLY A 403 18.46 -3.00 -9.81
CA GLY A 403 17.55 -2.76 -8.69
C GLY A 403 18.28 -2.70 -7.36
N THR A 404 17.50 -2.65 -6.29
CA THR A 404 17.98 -2.53 -4.92
C THR A 404 17.66 -3.81 -4.15
N ALA A 405 18.60 -4.32 -3.37
CA ALA A 405 18.38 -5.40 -2.42
C ALA A 405 18.99 -5.05 -1.06
N TRP A 406 18.50 -5.68 0.01
CA TRP A 406 18.98 -5.38 1.36
C TRP A 406 19.06 -6.63 2.23
N LEU A 407 20.06 -6.67 3.11
CA LEU A 407 20.24 -7.78 4.03
C LEU A 407 19.13 -7.78 5.07
N ILE A 408 18.27 -8.80 5.03
CA ILE A 408 17.13 -8.97 5.94
C ILE A 408 17.47 -9.88 7.12
N ASP A 409 18.29 -10.90 6.89
CA ASP A 409 18.66 -11.91 7.87
C ASP A 409 20.05 -12.46 7.56
N TYR A 410 20.64 -13.15 8.53
CA TYR A 410 21.86 -13.92 8.31
C TYR A 410 21.97 -15.09 9.31
N HIS A 411 22.75 -16.09 8.92
CA HIS A 411 23.26 -17.13 9.81
C HIS A 411 24.79 -17.03 9.86
N ARG A 412 25.36 -17.14 11.06
CA ARG A 412 26.80 -17.23 11.28
C ARG A 412 27.13 -18.68 11.61
N TYR A 413 28.02 -19.28 10.82
CA TYR A 413 28.43 -20.67 11.04
C TYR A 413 29.29 -20.79 12.31
N GLU A 414 29.06 -21.84 13.09
CA GLU A 414 29.81 -22.15 14.30
C GLU A 414 30.76 -23.35 14.11
N GLY A 415 31.84 -23.40 14.91
CA GLY A 415 32.83 -24.48 14.90
C GLY A 415 34.23 -24.08 14.42
N ASN A 416 35.22 -24.94 14.68
CA ASN A 416 36.62 -24.68 14.37
C ASN A 416 36.82 -24.40 12.86
N GLY A 417 37.39 -23.24 12.52
CA GLY A 417 37.65 -22.84 11.13
C GLY A 417 36.41 -22.36 10.36
N GLN A 418 35.30 -22.11 11.03
CA GLN A 418 34.10 -21.46 10.48
C GLN A 418 33.94 -20.00 10.95
N GLU A 419 34.88 -19.53 11.79
CA GLU A 419 34.96 -18.15 12.22
C GLU A 419 35.02 -17.23 10.99
N ASN A 420 33.99 -16.39 10.83
CA ASN A 420 33.78 -15.46 9.71
C ASN A 420 33.09 -16.00 8.45
N LYS A 421 32.51 -17.20 8.50
CA LYS A 421 31.59 -17.67 7.46
C LYS A 421 30.15 -17.30 7.81
N TYR A 422 29.42 -16.84 6.81
CA TYR A 422 28.05 -16.39 6.94
C TYR A 422 27.21 -16.89 5.77
N LYS A 423 25.96 -17.24 6.06
CA LYS A 423 24.90 -17.31 5.05
C LYS A 423 24.07 -16.04 5.19
N LEU A 424 24.03 -15.25 4.13
CA LEU A 424 23.37 -13.95 4.09
C LEU A 424 22.06 -14.08 3.32
N PHE A 425 20.98 -13.48 3.82
CA PHE A 425 19.69 -13.48 3.15
C PHE A 425 19.30 -12.05 2.77
N PHE A 426 19.12 -11.83 1.47
CA PHE A 426 18.81 -10.52 0.89
C PHE A 426 17.38 -10.48 0.38
N ALA A 427 16.66 -9.44 0.75
CA ALA A 427 15.31 -9.16 0.27
C ALA A 427 15.32 -8.13 -0.86
N THR A 428 14.43 -8.30 -1.85
CA THR A 428 14.17 -7.35 -2.94
C THR A 428 12.77 -7.61 -3.55
N ASN A 429 12.39 -6.90 -4.62
CA ASN A 429 11.16 -7.14 -5.35
C ASN A 429 11.26 -8.36 -6.29
N MET A 430 10.13 -9.02 -6.57
CA MET A 430 10.09 -10.10 -7.56
C MET A 430 10.35 -9.60 -8.97
N HIS A 431 9.90 -8.38 -9.32
CA HIS A 431 10.21 -7.80 -10.62
C HIS A 431 11.66 -7.35 -10.77
N VAL A 432 12.39 -7.17 -9.66
CA VAL A 432 13.85 -6.97 -9.71
C VAL A 432 14.55 -8.30 -9.95
N LEU A 433 13.96 -9.41 -9.47
CA LEU A 433 14.36 -10.80 -9.65
C LEU A 433 13.68 -11.47 -10.86
N ASP A 434 13.29 -10.69 -11.86
CA ASP A 434 12.41 -11.10 -12.96
C ASP A 434 12.92 -12.27 -13.80
N LYS A 435 14.24 -12.42 -13.90
CA LYS A 435 14.94 -13.55 -14.55
C LYS A 435 15.81 -14.34 -13.59
N PHE A 436 15.64 -14.12 -12.29
CA PHE A 436 16.35 -14.80 -11.22
C PHE A 436 15.59 -16.08 -10.82
N SER A 437 15.60 -17.07 -11.71
CA SER A 437 14.85 -18.32 -11.57
C SER A 437 15.76 -19.55 -11.63
N ASN A 438 15.19 -20.74 -11.37
CA ASN A 438 15.86 -22.04 -11.50
C ASN A 438 17.20 -22.15 -10.74
N THR A 439 17.33 -21.46 -9.60
CA THR A 439 18.50 -21.50 -8.74
C THR A 439 18.44 -22.62 -7.69
N LEU A 440 17.28 -23.25 -7.53
CA LEU A 440 17.05 -24.41 -6.67
C LEU A 440 17.13 -25.72 -7.47
N SER A 441 17.24 -26.85 -6.76
CA SER A 441 17.10 -28.18 -7.38
C SER A 441 15.72 -28.35 -8.02
N ASP A 442 15.59 -29.25 -9.00
CA ASP A 442 14.32 -29.52 -9.67
C ASP A 442 13.22 -29.98 -8.69
N GLU A 443 13.60 -30.76 -7.66
CA GLU A 443 12.69 -31.22 -6.61
C GLU A 443 12.10 -30.04 -5.81
N LEU A 444 12.98 -29.18 -5.27
CA LEU A 444 12.57 -28.01 -4.50
C LEU A 444 11.82 -27.00 -5.36
N SER A 445 12.28 -26.77 -6.59
CA SER A 445 11.63 -25.86 -7.55
C SER A 445 10.21 -26.30 -7.87
N LYS A 446 9.97 -27.61 -8.02
CA LYS A 446 8.61 -28.16 -8.21
C LYS A 446 7.76 -28.02 -6.95
N GLN A 447 8.33 -28.34 -5.78
CA GLN A 447 7.60 -28.29 -4.52
C GLN A 447 7.16 -26.87 -4.13
N LEU A 448 8.01 -25.87 -4.38
CA LEU A 448 7.73 -24.46 -4.13
C LEU A 448 7.02 -23.75 -5.29
N ASN A 449 6.82 -24.45 -6.41
CA ASN A 449 6.33 -23.86 -7.67
C ASN A 449 7.18 -22.66 -8.13
N TYR A 450 8.51 -22.75 -8.06
CA TYR A 450 9.47 -21.70 -8.46
C TYR A 450 10.09 -21.93 -9.85
N GLY A 451 9.61 -22.93 -10.58
CA GLY A 451 10.08 -23.22 -11.93
C GLY A 451 9.79 -22.08 -12.92
N ASP A 452 10.77 -21.82 -13.77
CA ASP A 452 10.66 -20.96 -14.96
C ASP A 452 10.76 -21.83 -16.22
N PRO A 453 9.74 -21.79 -17.11
CA PRO A 453 9.67 -22.68 -18.26
C PRO A 453 10.73 -22.42 -19.33
N SER A 454 11.44 -21.29 -19.29
CA SER A 454 12.57 -21.02 -20.18
C SER A 454 13.80 -21.85 -19.85
N LEU A 455 13.90 -22.39 -18.63
CA LEU A 455 15.10 -23.05 -18.07
C LEU A 455 16.33 -22.15 -17.99
N ASN A 456 16.13 -20.82 -18.06
CA ASN A 456 17.19 -19.85 -17.84
C ASN A 456 17.80 -20.05 -16.45
N LYS A 457 19.12 -19.90 -16.34
CA LYS A 457 19.85 -20.05 -15.08
C LYS A 457 20.64 -18.81 -14.76
N LEU A 458 20.72 -18.48 -13.48
CA LEU A 458 21.64 -17.48 -12.99
C LEU A 458 23.09 -17.91 -13.31
N SER A 459 23.88 -16.98 -13.84
CA SER A 459 25.30 -17.21 -14.13
C SER A 459 26.19 -16.56 -13.08
N THR A 460 26.06 -15.24 -12.91
CA THR A 460 26.82 -14.45 -11.95
C THR A 460 25.87 -13.46 -11.27
N PHE A 461 26.26 -13.00 -10.10
CA PHE A 461 25.52 -12.00 -9.33
C PHE A 461 26.50 -10.96 -8.80
N LYS A 462 26.08 -9.70 -8.76
CA LYS A 462 26.94 -8.58 -8.38
C LYS A 462 26.26 -7.72 -7.33
N LEU A 463 26.97 -7.46 -6.23
CA LEU A 463 26.58 -6.49 -5.22
C LEU A 463 27.32 -5.17 -5.48
N GLY A 464 26.60 -4.06 -5.43
CA GLY A 464 27.18 -2.74 -5.60
C GLY A 464 26.84 -1.78 -4.48
N LYS A 465 27.77 -0.87 -4.22
CA LYS A 465 27.60 0.26 -3.29
C LYS A 465 28.30 1.48 -3.87
N THR A 466 27.99 2.67 -3.36
CA THR A 466 28.66 3.89 -3.81
C THR A 466 30.16 3.85 -3.49
N THR A 467 30.97 4.47 -4.37
CA THR A 467 32.44 4.54 -4.27
C THR A 467 32.91 5.02 -2.89
N ASN A 468 32.19 5.99 -2.33
CA ASN A 468 32.41 6.54 -1.01
C ASN A 468 31.21 6.30 -0.10
N TYR A 469 31.48 6.34 1.20
CA TYR A 469 30.42 6.44 2.20
C TYR A 469 29.80 7.85 2.13
N PRO A 470 28.45 8.01 2.18
CA PRO A 470 27.82 9.32 2.24
C PRO A 470 28.41 10.17 3.38
N SER A 471 28.76 11.41 3.08
CA SER A 471 29.32 12.34 4.07
C SER A 471 28.31 12.76 5.14
N ASN A 472 27.03 12.76 4.79
CA ASN A 472 25.88 12.91 5.69
C ASN A 472 24.63 12.22 5.07
N PHE A 473 23.57 12.11 5.87
CA PHE A 473 22.26 11.63 5.44
C PHE A 473 21.18 12.72 5.52
N ASP A 474 21.59 13.99 5.44
CA ASP A 474 20.66 15.12 5.55
C ASP A 474 19.72 15.19 4.35
N SER A 475 18.50 15.69 4.59
CA SER A 475 17.55 16.01 3.53
C SER A 475 18.11 17.09 2.61
N ILE A 476 17.86 16.94 1.31
CA ILE A 476 18.25 17.92 0.28
C ILE A 476 16.99 18.50 -0.38
N PRO A 477 17.07 19.67 -1.05
CA PRO A 477 15.94 20.22 -1.79
C PRO A 477 15.43 19.26 -2.87
N ASN A 478 14.15 19.31 -3.18
CA ASN A 478 13.58 18.53 -4.27
C ASN A 478 14.25 18.89 -5.62
N ASN A 479 14.35 17.93 -6.54
CA ASN A 479 15.00 18.07 -7.85
C ASN A 479 16.50 18.50 -7.81
N SER A 480 17.15 18.45 -6.65
CA SER A 480 18.56 18.86 -6.51
C SER A 480 19.57 17.70 -6.55
N TYR A 481 19.09 16.45 -6.58
CA TYR A 481 19.90 15.24 -6.31
C TYR A 481 21.18 15.15 -7.16
N LYS A 482 21.13 15.58 -8.44
CA LYS A 482 22.30 15.60 -9.33
C LYS A 482 23.48 16.39 -8.77
N LYS A 483 23.22 17.46 -8.01
CA LYS A 483 24.25 18.32 -7.39
C LYS A 483 24.87 17.69 -6.14
N HIS A 484 24.18 16.74 -5.52
CA HIS A 484 24.57 16.12 -4.25
C HIS A 484 25.11 14.69 -4.42
N ILE A 485 25.29 14.19 -5.66
CA ILE A 485 25.76 12.82 -5.91
C ILE A 485 27.05 12.50 -5.15
N GLN A 486 28.04 13.41 -5.16
CA GLN A 486 29.32 13.17 -4.48
C GLN A 486 29.18 13.16 -2.95
N GLU A 487 28.38 14.08 -2.40
CA GLU A 487 28.04 14.13 -0.97
C GLU A 487 27.33 12.85 -0.51
N LYS A 488 26.49 12.28 -1.40
CA LYS A 488 25.73 11.04 -1.23
C LYS A 488 26.51 9.79 -1.67
N GLY A 489 27.84 9.87 -1.71
CA GLY A 489 28.74 8.71 -1.88
C GLY A 489 29.26 8.48 -3.29
N GLY A 490 28.75 9.17 -4.32
CA GLY A 490 29.24 9.08 -5.70
C GLY A 490 28.50 8.04 -6.56
N THR A 491 29.23 7.41 -7.49
CA THR A 491 28.73 6.36 -8.37
C THR A 491 28.78 5.00 -7.70
N VAL A 492 27.90 4.07 -8.06
CA VAL A 492 28.02 2.68 -7.60
C VAL A 492 29.17 1.94 -8.29
N GLU A 493 29.97 1.23 -7.49
CA GLU A 493 30.91 0.18 -7.91
C GLU A 493 30.31 -1.19 -7.58
N PHE A 494 30.59 -2.21 -8.41
CA PHE A 494 30.08 -3.57 -8.25
C PHE A 494 31.21 -4.56 -7.96
N VAL A 495 30.91 -5.54 -7.11
CA VAL A 495 31.76 -6.69 -6.80
C VAL A 495 31.02 -7.96 -7.22
N GLU A 496 31.71 -8.83 -7.95
CA GLU A 496 31.15 -10.09 -8.45
C GLU A 496 31.06 -11.16 -7.35
N ASN A 497 30.10 -12.08 -7.46
CA ASN A 497 29.83 -13.14 -6.47
C ASN A 497 31.05 -14.01 -6.16
N TRP A 498 31.82 -14.42 -7.16
CA TRP A 498 33.05 -15.21 -6.92
C TRP A 498 34.09 -14.40 -6.14
N SER A 499 34.16 -13.07 -6.36
CA SER A 499 35.01 -12.16 -5.58
C SER A 499 34.49 -11.99 -4.14
N LEU A 500 33.19 -12.19 -3.91
CA LEU A 500 32.57 -12.27 -2.59
C LEU A 500 32.86 -13.61 -1.87
N GLY A 501 33.63 -14.52 -2.47
CA GLY A 501 33.83 -15.88 -1.96
C GLY A 501 32.55 -16.72 -2.01
N ALA A 502 31.59 -16.31 -2.85
CA ALA A 502 30.27 -16.90 -2.95
C ALA A 502 30.11 -17.68 -4.25
N TRP A 503 29.77 -18.96 -4.11
CA TRP A 503 29.81 -19.92 -5.23
C TRP A 503 28.44 -20.16 -5.87
N GLU A 504 27.36 -20.02 -5.10
CA GLU A 504 25.98 -20.22 -5.58
C GLU A 504 25.04 -19.24 -4.89
N VAL A 505 24.16 -18.61 -5.66
CA VAL A 505 23.08 -17.75 -5.13
C VAL A 505 21.76 -18.49 -5.32
N LYS A 506 20.96 -18.62 -4.26
CA LYS A 506 19.73 -19.44 -4.28
C LYS A 506 18.51 -18.63 -3.91
N MET A 507 17.40 -18.87 -4.59
CA MET A 507 16.10 -18.36 -4.16
C MET A 507 15.66 -19.09 -2.90
N VAL A 508 15.37 -18.34 -1.85
CA VAL A 508 14.87 -18.91 -0.59
C VAL A 508 13.38 -18.70 -0.46
N PHE A 509 12.89 -17.50 -0.81
CA PHE A 509 11.47 -17.18 -0.80
C PHE A 509 11.13 -16.32 -2.01
N ALA A 510 10.05 -16.64 -2.68
CA ALA A 510 9.39 -15.79 -3.65
C ALA A 510 7.95 -15.63 -3.19
N GLY A 511 7.48 -14.39 -3.16
CA GLY A 511 6.10 -14.06 -2.81
C GLY A 511 5.09 -14.49 -3.87
N LEU A 512 5.28 -15.63 -4.54
CA LEU A 512 4.36 -16.19 -5.53
C LEU A 512 3.86 -17.54 -5.03
N ASP A 513 2.59 -17.83 -5.34
CA ASP A 513 1.93 -19.08 -4.98
C ASP A 513 2.01 -19.47 -3.48
N PHE A 514 2.15 -18.46 -2.62
CA PHE A 514 2.27 -18.61 -1.17
C PHE A 514 0.90 -18.76 -0.48
N MET A 515 -0.20 -18.69 -1.24
CA MET A 515 -1.58 -18.85 -0.77
C MET A 515 -2.17 -20.16 -1.26
N ASN A 516 -3.09 -20.74 -0.50
CA ASN A 516 -3.74 -21.99 -0.81
C ASN A 516 -4.56 -21.90 -2.10
N LYS A 517 -4.46 -22.91 -2.96
CA LYS A 517 -5.21 -22.99 -4.22
C LYS A 517 -6.73 -22.77 -4.08
N ASN A 518 -7.33 -23.04 -2.92
CA ASN A 518 -8.76 -22.82 -2.69
C ASN A 518 -9.19 -21.35 -2.63
N ILE A 519 -8.27 -20.39 -2.55
CA ILE A 519 -8.61 -18.96 -2.56
C ILE A 519 -8.69 -18.36 -3.97
N TYR A 520 -8.29 -19.12 -4.99
CA TYR A 520 -8.26 -18.67 -6.37
C TYR A 520 -9.62 -18.85 -7.03
N ASP A 521 -9.97 -17.93 -7.92
CA ASP A 521 -11.17 -18.06 -8.74
C ASP A 521 -10.91 -19.03 -9.90
N LEU A 522 -11.14 -20.32 -9.61
CA LEU A 522 -10.93 -21.39 -10.57
C LEU A 522 -11.86 -21.29 -11.80
N ASN A 523 -12.97 -20.55 -11.71
CA ASN A 523 -13.88 -20.36 -12.84
C ASN A 523 -13.31 -19.40 -13.89
N ARG A 524 -12.44 -18.47 -13.48
CA ARG A 524 -11.80 -17.49 -14.36
C ARG A 524 -10.47 -17.97 -14.96
N VAL A 525 -10.02 -19.19 -14.64
CA VAL A 525 -8.74 -19.70 -15.15
C VAL A 525 -8.71 -19.73 -16.68
N ALA A 526 -9.80 -20.14 -17.34
CA ALA A 526 -9.85 -20.16 -18.81
C ALA A 526 -9.72 -18.76 -19.42
N GLU A 527 -10.38 -17.76 -18.82
CA GLU A 527 -10.27 -16.34 -19.18
C GLU A 527 -8.83 -15.86 -19.00
N TYR A 528 -8.24 -16.07 -17.82
CA TYR A 528 -6.88 -15.63 -17.54
C TYR A 528 -5.82 -16.30 -18.43
N LYS A 529 -5.98 -17.59 -18.74
CA LYS A 529 -5.09 -18.28 -19.69
C LYS A 529 -5.19 -17.66 -21.08
N LYS A 530 -6.41 -17.30 -21.52
CA LYS A 530 -6.64 -16.63 -22.79
C LYS A 530 -5.95 -15.26 -22.80
N ASP A 531 -6.19 -14.42 -21.80
CA ASP A 531 -5.58 -13.09 -21.67
C ASP A 531 -4.04 -13.16 -21.68
N TYR A 532 -3.47 -14.16 -20.99
CA TYR A 532 -2.03 -14.38 -21.01
C TYR A 532 -1.52 -14.70 -22.41
N LYS A 533 -2.17 -15.65 -23.11
CA LYS A 533 -1.78 -16.01 -24.48
C LYS A 533 -1.88 -14.84 -25.46
N GLU A 534 -2.93 -14.02 -25.35
CA GLU A 534 -3.09 -12.80 -26.15
C GLU A 534 -1.92 -11.85 -25.90
N LYS A 535 -1.61 -11.56 -24.64
CA LYS A 535 -0.49 -10.70 -24.25
C LYS A 535 0.88 -11.23 -24.71
N ILE A 536 1.13 -12.53 -24.62
CA ILE A 536 2.37 -13.14 -25.14
C ILE A 536 2.43 -13.10 -26.66
N SER A 537 1.29 -13.28 -27.34
CA SER A 537 1.21 -13.19 -28.81
C SER A 537 1.50 -11.77 -29.31
N GLU A 538 0.99 -10.75 -28.61
CA GLU A 538 1.31 -9.34 -28.88
C GLU A 538 2.82 -9.08 -28.73
N LEU A 539 3.44 -9.56 -27.65
CA LEU A 539 4.89 -9.43 -27.46
C LEU A 539 5.69 -10.14 -28.56
N ASN A 540 5.26 -11.34 -28.98
CA ASN A 540 5.90 -12.12 -30.04
C ASN A 540 5.82 -11.42 -31.39
N SER A 541 4.70 -10.75 -31.71
CA SER A 541 4.50 -10.03 -32.97
C SER A 541 5.45 -8.83 -33.16
N ASN A 542 6.02 -8.32 -32.07
CA ASN A 542 6.87 -7.13 -32.05
C ASN A 542 8.38 -7.44 -32.05
N ILE A 543 8.79 -8.71 -32.13
CA ILE A 543 10.18 -9.15 -31.94
C ILE A 543 10.63 -10.08 -33.09
N ALA A 544 11.90 -9.96 -33.50
CA ALA A 544 12.44 -10.59 -34.70
C ALA A 544 13.44 -11.75 -34.48
N SER A 545 13.72 -12.17 -33.23
CA SER A 545 14.71 -13.24 -32.97
C SER A 545 14.07 -14.64 -32.87
N PRO A 546 14.68 -15.69 -33.46
CA PRO A 546 14.26 -17.07 -33.28
C PRO A 546 14.25 -17.53 -31.80
N GLU A 547 15.20 -17.03 -30.99
CA GLU A 547 15.34 -17.36 -29.57
C GLU A 547 14.17 -16.81 -28.74
N ASP A 548 13.76 -15.56 -28.99
CA ASP A 548 12.59 -14.97 -28.34
C ASP A 548 11.30 -15.72 -28.74
N HIS A 549 11.20 -16.15 -30.01
CA HIS A 549 10.08 -16.98 -30.45
C HIS A 549 10.01 -18.31 -29.71
N GLU A 550 11.14 -19.03 -29.60
CA GLU A 550 11.22 -20.27 -28.82
C GLU A 550 10.82 -20.04 -27.35
N ARG A 551 11.31 -18.96 -26.73
CA ARG A 551 10.94 -18.57 -25.36
C ARG A 551 9.42 -18.38 -25.23
N TYR A 552 8.80 -17.64 -26.14
CA TYR A 552 7.34 -17.41 -26.09
C TYR A 552 6.54 -18.70 -26.31
N GLN A 553 7.01 -19.64 -27.15
CA GLN A 553 6.37 -20.95 -27.28
C GLN A 553 6.45 -21.76 -25.98
N LYS A 554 7.59 -21.72 -25.26
CA LYS A 554 7.72 -22.34 -23.93
C LYS A 554 6.73 -21.73 -22.93
N MET A 555 6.56 -20.40 -22.96
CA MET A 555 5.60 -19.67 -22.12
C MET A 555 4.14 -20.07 -22.40
N ILE A 556 3.76 -20.18 -23.69
CA ILE A 556 2.42 -20.60 -24.11
C ILE A 556 2.16 -22.06 -23.73
N SER A 557 3.14 -22.95 -23.95
CA SER A 557 3.03 -24.37 -23.57
C SER A 557 2.90 -24.53 -22.06
N TYR A 558 3.62 -23.72 -21.28
CA TYR A 558 3.54 -23.75 -19.82
C TYR A 558 2.17 -23.34 -19.29
N VAL A 559 1.57 -22.25 -19.81
CA VAL A 559 0.23 -21.84 -19.36
C VAL A 559 -0.85 -22.88 -19.68
N ASP A 560 -0.66 -23.69 -20.72
CA ASP A 560 -1.55 -24.81 -21.01
C ASP A 560 -1.42 -25.95 -20.00
N SER A 561 -0.22 -26.17 -19.45
CA SER A 561 0.06 -27.25 -18.50
C SER A 561 -0.43 -27.01 -17.06
N ILE A 562 -0.56 -25.75 -16.64
CA ILE A 562 -0.97 -25.40 -15.26
C ILE A 562 -2.49 -25.39 -15.12
N ASP A 563 -3.03 -25.69 -13.94
CA ASP A 563 -4.48 -25.74 -13.72
C ASP A 563 -5.03 -24.52 -12.96
N TYR A 564 -4.17 -23.57 -12.58
CA TYR A 564 -4.51 -22.23 -12.11
C TYR A 564 -3.31 -21.28 -12.32
N ILE A 565 -3.55 -19.98 -12.15
CA ILE A 565 -2.51 -18.94 -12.25
C ILE A 565 -2.34 -18.30 -10.87
N PRO A 566 -1.15 -18.36 -10.25
CA PRO A 566 -0.95 -17.87 -8.89
C PRO A 566 -0.87 -16.33 -8.84
N TYR A 567 -1.27 -15.75 -7.72
CA TYR A 567 -1.00 -14.35 -7.40
C TYR A 567 0.45 -14.22 -6.95
N TYR A 568 0.96 -12.99 -6.95
CA TYR A 568 2.24 -12.67 -6.33
C TYR A 568 2.12 -11.51 -5.34
N VAL A 569 3.06 -11.36 -4.42
CA VAL A 569 3.42 -10.12 -3.78
C VAL A 569 4.82 -9.82 -4.25
N ASP A 570 5.10 -8.55 -4.52
CA ASP A 570 6.35 -8.11 -5.14
C ASP A 570 7.51 -8.11 -4.13
N PHE A 571 7.82 -9.28 -3.59
CA PHE A 571 8.82 -9.49 -2.55
C PHE A 571 9.44 -10.88 -2.71
N GLY A 572 10.76 -10.95 -2.66
CA GLY A 572 11.53 -12.18 -2.71
C GLY A 572 12.78 -12.08 -1.85
N ILE A 573 13.29 -13.23 -1.44
CA ILE A 573 14.50 -13.40 -0.65
C ILE A 573 15.39 -14.43 -1.34
N PHE A 574 16.65 -14.06 -1.55
CA PHE A 574 17.69 -14.96 -2.01
C PHE A 574 18.83 -15.01 -1.00
N GLU A 575 19.68 -16.04 -1.10
CA GLU A 575 20.81 -16.23 -0.20
C GLU A 575 22.17 -16.19 -0.91
N LEU A 576 23.18 -15.83 -0.13
CA LEU A 576 24.59 -15.82 -0.52
C LEU A 576 25.45 -16.36 0.63
N ASP A 577 26.27 -17.38 0.38
CA ASP A 577 27.30 -17.80 1.33
C ASP A 577 28.56 -16.94 1.16
N VAL A 578 29.09 -16.42 2.26
CA VAL A 578 30.26 -15.52 2.27
C VAL A 578 31.27 -15.98 3.33
N ASP A 579 32.55 -15.98 2.95
CA ASP A 579 33.67 -16.19 3.87
C ASP A 579 34.52 -14.92 3.96
N LEU A 580 34.46 -14.18 5.08
CA LEU A 580 35.20 -12.93 5.23
C LEU A 580 36.72 -13.12 5.36
N ASN A 581 37.20 -14.37 5.49
CA ASN A 581 38.63 -14.68 5.40
C ASN A 581 39.11 -14.71 3.95
N VAL A 582 38.26 -15.13 3.01
CA VAL A 582 38.56 -15.07 1.57
C VAL A 582 38.54 -13.63 1.08
N LEU A 583 37.74 -12.76 1.70
CA LEU A 583 37.69 -11.32 1.41
C LEU A 583 38.83 -10.49 2.03
N GLN A 584 39.91 -11.10 2.51
CA GLN A 584 41.01 -10.35 3.11
C GLN A 584 41.65 -9.36 2.12
N ASP A 585 41.74 -9.73 0.84
CA ASP A 585 42.32 -8.88 -0.21
C ASP A 585 41.32 -7.87 -0.81
N ASP A 586 40.00 -8.07 -0.61
CA ASP A 586 38.93 -7.12 -0.96
C ASP A 586 38.36 -6.45 0.30
N SER A 587 39.16 -5.53 0.86
CA SER A 587 38.81 -4.76 2.05
C SER A 587 37.49 -3.97 1.92
N LYS A 588 37.08 -3.61 0.69
CA LYS A 588 35.83 -2.89 0.43
C LYS A 588 34.63 -3.81 0.61
N ALA A 589 34.58 -4.93 -0.11
CA ALA A 589 33.48 -5.88 -0.04
C ALA A 589 33.29 -6.41 1.38
N LYS A 590 34.41 -6.77 2.04
CA LYS A 590 34.41 -7.19 3.45
C LYS A 590 33.79 -6.13 4.37
N GLY A 591 34.19 -4.86 4.21
CA GLY A 591 33.65 -3.76 4.99
C GLY A 591 32.15 -3.53 4.76
N TRP A 592 31.67 -3.71 3.53
CA TRP A 592 30.24 -3.60 3.22
C TRP A 592 29.43 -4.69 3.91
N ILE A 593 29.86 -5.96 3.83
CA ILE A 593 29.17 -7.09 4.46
C ILE A 593 29.16 -6.95 5.99
N GLN A 594 30.29 -6.57 6.60
CA GLN A 594 30.35 -6.35 8.05
C GLN A 594 29.41 -5.25 8.53
N LYS A 595 29.30 -4.14 7.79
CA LYS A 595 28.34 -3.07 8.10
C LYS A 595 26.90 -3.54 7.94
N ALA A 596 26.59 -4.33 6.91
CA ALA A 596 25.26 -4.88 6.71
C ALA A 596 24.85 -5.82 7.86
N ILE A 597 25.73 -6.72 8.30
CA ILE A 597 25.50 -7.60 9.46
C ILE A 597 25.26 -6.77 10.73
N ALA A 598 26.13 -5.79 11.00
CA ALA A 598 26.00 -4.92 12.17
C ALA A 598 24.70 -4.08 12.14
N ALA A 599 24.23 -3.70 10.96
CA ALA A 599 22.93 -3.05 10.79
C ALA A 599 21.79 -4.01 11.17
N VAL A 600 21.79 -5.25 10.67
CA VAL A 600 20.80 -6.28 11.05
C VAL A 600 20.79 -6.48 12.57
N ASP A 601 21.96 -6.61 13.21
CA ASP A 601 22.07 -6.75 14.66
C ASP A 601 21.48 -5.54 15.40
N SER A 602 21.81 -4.33 14.96
CA SER A 602 21.30 -3.09 15.54
C SER A 602 19.78 -2.99 15.45
N TYR A 603 19.21 -3.43 14.33
CA TYR A 603 17.77 -3.50 14.12
C TYR A 603 17.11 -4.53 15.05
N VAL A 604 17.60 -5.77 15.06
CA VAL A 604 17.04 -6.85 15.90
C VAL A 604 17.12 -6.47 17.38
N LYS A 605 18.24 -5.89 17.81
CA LYS A 605 18.42 -5.39 19.17
C LYS A 605 17.40 -4.31 19.50
N ARG A 606 17.30 -3.27 18.65
CA ARG A 606 16.33 -2.17 18.85
C ARG A 606 14.91 -2.69 18.97
N MET A 607 14.51 -3.65 18.13
CA MET A 607 13.18 -4.24 18.16
C MET A 607 12.89 -5.05 19.44
N LYS A 608 13.91 -5.61 20.11
CA LYS A 608 13.73 -6.34 21.38
C LYS A 608 13.68 -5.40 22.59
N GLU A 609 14.42 -4.30 22.55
CA GLU A 609 14.58 -3.39 23.69
C GLU A 609 13.55 -2.25 23.71
N LYS A 610 13.19 -1.74 22.53
CA LYS A 610 12.33 -0.57 22.38
C LYS A 610 10.87 -0.96 22.24
N ARG A 611 9.99 -0.20 22.90
CA ARG A 611 8.55 -0.29 22.69
C ARG A 611 8.20 0.42 21.38
N ASN A 612 7.63 -0.33 20.45
CA ASN A 612 7.20 0.15 19.14
C ASN A 612 5.67 0.03 19.00
N PRO A 613 5.05 0.84 18.13
CA PRO A 613 3.66 0.63 17.79
C PRO A 613 3.48 -0.67 17.00
N ASN A 614 2.25 -1.18 16.88
CA ASN A 614 1.88 -2.28 15.99
C ASN A 614 2.54 -3.65 16.30
N ARG A 615 3.34 -3.76 17.37
CA ARG A 615 3.97 -5.00 17.86
C ARG A 615 4.31 -4.93 19.35
N LYS A 616 4.64 -6.07 19.94
CA LYS A 616 5.20 -6.21 21.30
C LYS A 616 6.69 -6.55 21.20
N THR A 617 7.43 -6.30 22.28
CA THR A 617 8.87 -6.64 22.36
C THR A 617 9.14 -8.14 22.35
N SER A 618 8.15 -8.96 22.74
CA SER A 618 8.20 -10.42 22.66
C SER A 618 8.03 -10.96 21.23
N ASP A 619 7.56 -10.13 20.30
CA ASP A 619 7.33 -10.56 18.92
C ASP A 619 8.64 -10.52 18.13
N TYR A 620 8.68 -11.30 17.04
CA TYR A 620 9.74 -11.18 16.04
C TYR A 620 9.89 -9.73 15.55
N PRO A 621 11.10 -9.33 15.10
CA PRO A 621 11.44 -7.94 14.84
C PRO A 621 10.84 -7.44 13.50
N PHE A 622 9.53 -7.50 13.34
CA PHE A 622 8.75 -6.94 12.23
C PHE A 622 7.38 -6.48 12.73
N ILE A 623 6.69 -5.70 11.92
CA ILE A 623 5.29 -5.33 12.17
C ILE A 623 4.42 -6.60 12.29
N VAL A 624 3.54 -6.65 13.30
CA VAL A 624 2.64 -7.78 13.55
C VAL A 624 1.19 -7.41 13.23
N ALA A 625 0.79 -6.20 13.61
CA ALA A 625 -0.52 -5.61 13.33
C ALA A 625 -0.39 -4.56 12.21
N ASP A 626 -0.79 -4.89 10.99
CA ASP A 626 -0.59 -3.98 9.85
C ASP A 626 -1.51 -2.73 9.91
N TYR A 627 -1.08 -1.68 9.21
CA TYR A 627 -1.75 -0.38 9.21
C TYR A 627 -3.17 -0.42 8.65
N ILE A 628 -3.45 -1.27 7.66
CA ILE A 628 -4.77 -1.35 7.03
C ILE A 628 -5.74 -2.08 7.95
N SER A 629 -5.32 -3.20 8.55
CA SER A 629 -6.13 -3.91 9.55
C SER A 629 -6.49 -3.01 10.73
N LYS A 630 -5.54 -2.21 11.24
CA LYS A 630 -5.83 -1.21 12.27
C LYS A 630 -6.74 -0.09 11.74
N GLY A 631 -6.44 0.44 10.57
CA GLY A 631 -7.17 1.54 9.93
C GLY A 631 -8.63 1.22 9.61
N LYS A 632 -8.93 -0.05 9.32
CA LYS A 632 -10.30 -0.57 9.14
C LYS A 632 -10.96 -1.05 10.44
N ASN A 633 -10.30 -0.86 11.59
CA ASN A 633 -10.76 -1.30 12.91
C ASN A 633 -11.06 -2.80 12.99
N LEU A 634 -10.26 -3.63 12.30
CA LEU A 634 -10.47 -5.08 12.23
C LEU A 634 -9.70 -5.84 13.33
N LEU A 635 -8.71 -5.18 13.97
CA LEU A 635 -7.93 -5.80 15.04
C LEU A 635 -8.80 -6.04 16.29
N ALA A 636 -9.62 -5.07 16.70
CA ALA A 636 -10.44 -5.16 17.91
C ALA A 636 -11.41 -6.36 17.91
N SER A 637 -11.89 -6.77 16.73
CA SER A 637 -12.77 -7.93 16.55
C SER A 637 -12.04 -9.26 16.37
N SER A 638 -10.70 -9.26 16.34
CA SER A 638 -9.90 -10.47 16.20
C SER A 638 -9.56 -11.07 17.55
N ASP A 639 -9.83 -12.37 17.73
CA ASP A 639 -9.49 -13.13 18.95
C ASP A 639 -8.01 -12.99 19.34
N TYR A 640 -7.12 -13.04 18.35
CA TYR A 640 -5.68 -12.90 18.58
C TYR A 640 -5.22 -11.45 18.50
N TYR A 641 -5.68 -10.69 17.50
CA TYR A 641 -5.12 -9.36 17.24
C TYR A 641 -5.73 -8.24 18.09
N GLY A 642 -6.83 -8.49 18.82
CA GLY A 642 -7.44 -7.49 19.72
C GLY A 642 -6.47 -6.96 20.78
N GLN A 643 -5.51 -7.78 21.21
CA GLN A 643 -4.44 -7.37 22.13
C GLN A 643 -3.46 -6.34 21.56
N TYR A 644 -3.45 -6.13 20.24
CA TYR A 644 -2.62 -5.13 19.56
C TYR A 644 -3.40 -3.85 19.25
N ASP A 645 -4.72 -3.83 19.43
CA ASP A 645 -5.56 -2.71 18.97
C ASP A 645 -5.16 -1.38 19.63
N ASN A 646 -4.92 -1.39 20.94
CA ASN A 646 -4.55 -0.20 21.73
C ASN A 646 -3.06 0.18 21.65
N ILE A 647 -2.25 -0.55 20.88
CA ILE A 647 -0.84 -0.24 20.65
C ILE A 647 -0.51 -0.07 19.17
N SER A 648 -1.49 -0.24 18.27
CA SER A 648 -1.31 -0.14 16.83
C SER A 648 -1.73 1.23 16.30
N LEU A 649 -0.87 1.83 15.50
CA LEU A 649 -1.19 3.04 14.75
C LEU A 649 -1.79 2.63 13.38
N PRO A 650 -2.79 3.36 12.86
CA PRO A 650 -3.31 3.15 11.50
C PRO A 650 -2.59 4.00 10.43
N ASN A 651 -1.68 4.87 10.86
CA ASN A 651 -1.03 5.89 10.05
C ASN A 651 0.43 6.02 10.42
N ILE A 652 1.25 6.59 9.53
CA ILE A 652 2.65 6.90 9.82
C ILE A 652 3.03 8.28 9.28
N LYS A 653 3.64 9.09 10.17
CA LYS A 653 4.09 10.44 9.83
C LYS A 653 5.24 10.42 8.85
N ASN A 654 6.31 9.68 9.13
CA ASN A 654 7.46 9.58 8.24
C ASN A 654 7.79 8.13 7.90
N ILE A 655 8.02 7.90 6.60
CA ILE A 655 8.59 6.66 6.10
C ILE A 655 9.95 6.99 5.49
N TYR A 656 10.97 6.22 5.85
CA TYR A 656 12.36 6.39 5.44
C TYR A 656 12.72 5.27 4.47
N ILE A 657 13.13 5.64 3.27
CA ILE A 657 13.47 4.73 2.17
C ILE A 657 14.75 5.24 1.53
N GLY A 658 15.66 4.32 1.22
CA GLY A 658 16.84 4.60 0.43
C GLY A 658 17.19 3.42 -0.47
N GLY A 659 17.67 3.73 -1.67
CA GLY A 659 17.97 2.75 -2.71
C GLY A 659 18.90 3.28 -3.79
N TYR A 660 18.98 2.54 -4.90
CA TYR A 660 19.94 2.78 -5.96
C TYR A 660 19.29 2.98 -7.34
N PRO A 661 18.52 4.06 -7.55
CA PRO A 661 18.00 4.41 -8.87
C PRO A 661 19.11 4.74 -9.86
N GLN A 662 18.72 4.79 -11.13
CA GLN A 662 19.62 5.06 -12.23
C GLN A 662 19.13 6.26 -13.02
N LEU A 663 20.05 7.13 -13.42
CA LEU A 663 19.70 8.35 -14.17
C LEU A 663 19.09 8.03 -15.53
N ASN A 664 19.61 6.99 -16.20
CA ASN A 664 19.14 6.43 -17.46
C ASN A 664 19.71 5.00 -17.63
N SER A 665 19.25 4.27 -18.64
CA SER A 665 19.62 2.86 -18.89
C SER A 665 21.12 2.58 -19.05
N ASN A 666 21.93 3.61 -19.32
CA ASN A 666 23.36 3.49 -19.64
C ASN A 666 24.25 4.18 -18.58
N THR A 667 23.70 4.61 -17.44
CA THR A 667 24.47 5.30 -16.38
C THR A 667 24.57 4.46 -15.13
N SER A 668 25.64 4.68 -14.35
CA SER A 668 25.82 4.05 -13.05
C SER A 668 24.69 4.44 -12.09
N ALA A 669 24.32 3.50 -11.21
CA ALA A 669 23.38 3.75 -10.13
C ALA A 669 23.98 4.71 -9.08
N HIS A 670 23.11 5.37 -8.33
CA HIS A 670 23.48 6.31 -7.27
C HIS A 670 22.63 6.09 -6.03
N TRP A 671 23.17 6.30 -4.84
CA TRP A 671 22.37 6.29 -3.62
C TRP A 671 21.34 7.42 -3.66
N MET A 672 20.06 7.09 -3.51
CA MET A 672 18.96 8.04 -3.36
C MET A 672 18.14 7.73 -2.11
N GLN A 673 17.82 8.76 -1.34
CA GLN A 673 16.93 8.67 -0.18
C GLN A 673 15.76 9.65 -0.30
N ASN A 674 14.65 9.32 0.34
CA ASN A 674 13.41 10.11 0.28
C ASN A 674 13.37 11.23 1.34
N ASN A 675 12.22 11.88 1.53
CA ASN A 675 12.02 13.01 2.44
C ASN A 675 12.89 14.25 2.11
N PRO A 676 12.58 14.97 1.02
CA PRO A 676 13.29 16.21 0.66
C PRO A 676 13.00 17.30 1.70
N LEU A 677 13.73 18.42 1.68
CA LEU A 677 13.54 19.52 2.66
C LEU A 677 12.09 20.04 2.71
N GLU A 678 11.41 20.04 1.56
CA GLU A 678 10.02 20.43 1.37
C GLU A 678 9.04 19.57 2.17
N ARG A 679 9.43 18.35 2.57
CA ARG A 679 8.68 17.49 3.51
C ARG A 679 8.30 18.23 4.80
N ASN A 680 9.15 19.16 5.24
CA ASN A 680 9.02 19.86 6.53
C ASN A 680 8.58 21.32 6.39
N ASN A 681 8.16 21.76 5.19
CA ASN A 681 7.69 23.13 4.96
C ASN A 681 6.18 23.30 5.27
N GLU A 682 5.70 24.53 5.15
CA GLU A 682 4.30 24.91 5.36
C GLU A 682 3.47 24.91 4.05
N GLU A 683 4.01 24.38 2.96
CA GLU A 683 3.28 24.27 1.70
C GLU A 683 2.41 23.02 1.68
N THR A 684 1.36 23.01 0.85
CA THR A 684 0.52 21.84 0.63
C THR A 684 0.80 21.26 -0.75
N SER A 685 1.52 20.14 -0.82
CA SER A 685 1.91 19.54 -2.10
C SER A 685 0.97 18.45 -2.62
N TYR A 686 0.05 17.95 -1.78
CA TYR A 686 -0.89 16.89 -2.16
C TYR A 686 -2.33 17.33 -2.02
N PHE A 687 -3.16 16.90 -2.98
CA PHE A 687 -4.59 17.18 -2.97
C PHE A 687 -5.23 16.70 -1.65
N ARG A 688 -5.92 17.61 -0.95
CA ARG A 688 -6.61 17.36 0.34
C ARG A 688 -5.69 16.88 1.48
N SER A 689 -4.40 17.15 1.37
CA SER A 689 -3.42 16.94 2.44
C SER A 689 -3.25 18.24 3.26
N PRO A 690 -2.75 18.20 4.51
CA PRO A 690 -2.28 19.42 5.15
C PRO A 690 -1.03 19.96 4.46
N GLU A 691 -0.57 21.11 4.99
CA GLU A 691 0.84 21.49 5.02
C GLU A 691 1.75 20.27 5.19
N ASN A 692 2.82 20.21 4.41
CA ASN A 692 3.70 19.07 4.30
C ASN A 692 4.22 18.63 5.68
N LYS A 693 4.67 19.56 6.53
CA LYS A 693 5.17 19.25 7.89
C LYS A 693 4.16 18.53 8.80
N LYS A 694 2.85 18.69 8.54
CA LYS A 694 1.75 18.03 9.27
C LYS A 694 1.25 16.79 8.53
N ALA A 695 1.57 16.61 7.25
CA ALA A 695 1.10 15.48 6.47
C ALA A 695 1.72 14.18 6.99
N PHE A 696 0.91 13.13 7.01
CA PHE A 696 1.41 11.77 7.20
C PHE A 696 1.87 11.23 5.86
N SER A 697 3.06 10.63 5.83
CA SER A 697 3.62 9.96 4.66
C SER A 697 2.71 8.81 4.23
N TYR A 698 2.22 8.01 5.16
CA TYR A 698 1.16 7.02 4.92
C TYR A 698 -0.11 7.42 5.66
N SER A 699 -1.22 7.52 4.93
CA SER A 699 -2.53 7.88 5.44
C SER A 699 -3.49 6.69 5.37
N THR A 700 -4.39 6.60 6.35
CA THR A 700 -5.31 5.47 6.52
C THR A 700 -6.17 5.33 5.28
N ASN A 701 -6.35 4.09 4.81
CA ASN A 701 -7.09 3.73 3.60
C ASN A 701 -6.49 4.24 2.28
N ASP A 702 -5.27 4.81 2.27
CA ASP A 702 -4.56 5.17 1.05
C ASP A 702 -3.76 3.98 0.51
N PHE A 703 -4.49 3.02 -0.05
CA PHE A 703 -3.90 1.80 -0.61
C PHE A 703 -4.69 1.33 -1.85
N GLU A 704 -4.03 0.55 -2.69
CA GLU A 704 -4.66 -0.15 -3.81
C GLU A 704 -4.73 -1.65 -3.50
N SER A 705 -5.86 -2.29 -3.80
CA SER A 705 -5.97 -3.76 -3.82
C SER A 705 -6.69 -4.22 -5.08
N LYS A 706 -6.06 -5.09 -5.87
CA LYS A 706 -6.64 -5.62 -7.11
C LYS A 706 -7.73 -6.64 -6.84
N VAL A 707 -7.57 -7.45 -5.80
CA VAL A 707 -8.53 -8.48 -5.39
C VAL A 707 -9.81 -7.84 -4.81
N LEU A 708 -9.69 -6.87 -3.88
CA LEU A 708 -10.87 -6.23 -3.29
C LEU A 708 -11.69 -5.46 -4.33
N ASN A 709 -11.03 -4.86 -5.31
CA ASN A 709 -11.67 -4.06 -6.36
C ASN A 709 -12.14 -4.89 -7.57
N ASP A 710 -11.93 -6.21 -7.56
CA ASP A 710 -12.23 -7.10 -8.70
C ASP A 710 -11.59 -6.62 -10.02
N ASN A 711 -10.35 -6.13 -9.94
CA ASN A 711 -9.57 -5.64 -11.07
C ASN A 711 -8.27 -6.45 -11.22
N VAL A 712 -8.42 -7.77 -11.17
CA VAL A 712 -7.31 -8.72 -11.30
C VAL A 712 -6.93 -8.84 -12.77
N GLN A 713 -5.64 -8.66 -13.06
CA GLN A 713 -5.05 -8.71 -14.40
C GLN A 713 -3.86 -9.65 -14.46
N ILE A 714 -3.49 -10.06 -15.68
CA ILE A 714 -2.32 -10.89 -15.95
C ILE A 714 -1.01 -10.09 -15.87
N TYR A 715 -0.09 -10.63 -15.07
CA TYR A 715 1.29 -10.19 -14.93
C TYR A 715 2.23 -11.20 -15.56
N THR A 716 3.18 -10.72 -16.38
CA THR A 716 4.01 -11.55 -17.27
C THR A 716 5.51 -11.34 -17.10
N LYS A 717 5.92 -10.43 -16.21
CA LYS A 717 7.32 -9.98 -16.16
C LYS A 717 8.23 -10.94 -15.40
N VAL A 718 7.70 -11.79 -14.52
CA VAL A 718 8.52 -12.64 -13.64
C VAL A 718 8.56 -14.07 -14.17
N TRP A 719 9.77 -14.59 -14.35
CA TRP A 719 10.10 -16.00 -14.56
C TRP A 719 9.41 -16.67 -15.74
N ASN A 720 9.15 -15.90 -16.81
CA ASN A 720 8.52 -16.37 -18.04
C ASN A 720 7.23 -17.19 -17.80
N ARG A 721 6.46 -16.85 -16.77
CA ARG A 721 5.27 -17.59 -16.36
C ARG A 721 4.10 -16.65 -16.12
N PRO A 722 2.85 -17.12 -16.26
CA PRO A 722 1.70 -16.33 -15.91
C PRO A 722 1.62 -16.15 -14.39
N LEU A 723 1.40 -14.91 -13.97
CA LEU A 723 0.99 -14.54 -12.63
C LEU A 723 -0.27 -13.68 -12.71
N LEU A 724 -1.10 -13.70 -11.68
CA LEU A 724 -2.14 -12.69 -11.49
C LEU A 724 -1.52 -11.41 -10.93
N SER A 725 -2.33 -10.39 -10.73
CA SER A 725 -1.89 -9.13 -10.13
C SER A 725 -1.35 -9.32 -8.71
N PHE A 726 -0.83 -8.24 -8.10
CA PHE A 726 -0.37 -8.36 -6.72
C PHE A 726 -1.53 -8.77 -5.78
N TYR A 727 -1.25 -9.69 -4.85
CA TYR A 727 -2.14 -10.09 -3.76
C TYR A 727 -2.04 -9.08 -2.62
N GLY A 728 -3.09 -8.95 -1.82
CA GLY A 728 -3.06 -8.00 -0.71
C GLY A 728 -3.32 -6.57 -1.18
N SER A 729 -2.44 -5.67 -0.75
CA SER A 729 -2.55 -4.24 -0.99
C SER A 729 -1.18 -3.61 -1.19
N ASN A 730 -1.10 -2.60 -2.06
CA ASN A 730 0.04 -1.68 -2.10
C ASN A 730 -0.34 -0.38 -1.39
N GLN A 731 0.49 0.07 -0.45
CA GLN A 731 0.27 1.30 0.32
C GLN A 731 0.87 2.50 -0.39
N ASN A 732 0.07 3.55 -0.62
CA ASN A 732 0.56 4.78 -1.22
C ASN A 732 1.29 5.61 -0.16
N ILE A 733 2.47 6.11 -0.52
CA ILE A 733 3.33 6.88 0.37
C ILE A 733 3.74 8.20 -0.28
N LYS A 734 3.57 9.29 0.47
CA LYS A 734 3.96 10.65 0.08
C LYS A 734 5.46 10.86 0.29
N PHE A 735 6.03 11.86 -0.39
CA PHE A 735 7.41 12.32 -0.28
C PHE A 735 8.46 11.23 -0.53
N SER A 736 8.17 10.30 -1.44
CA SER A 736 8.85 9.00 -1.48
C SER A 736 9.33 8.53 -2.86
N SER A 737 9.22 9.35 -3.90
CA SER A 737 9.55 8.94 -5.27
C SER A 737 11.06 8.92 -5.57
N LEU A 738 11.70 7.77 -5.35
CA LEU A 738 13.15 7.58 -5.56
C LEU A 738 13.57 7.40 -7.04
N TYR A 739 12.69 7.62 -8.02
CA TYR A 739 12.92 7.36 -9.45
C TYR A 739 13.06 5.86 -9.83
N TYR A 740 13.16 5.59 -11.14
CA TYR A 740 13.30 4.23 -11.69
C TYR A 740 14.63 3.58 -11.28
N GLY A 741 14.58 2.28 -10.97
CA GLY A 741 15.72 1.48 -10.49
C GLY A 741 15.85 1.41 -8.95
N ALA A 742 15.10 2.24 -8.20
CA ALA A 742 15.07 2.15 -6.74
C ALA A 742 14.18 1.01 -6.19
N SER A 743 13.51 0.26 -7.07
CA SER A 743 12.72 -0.91 -6.70
C SER A 743 13.52 -1.88 -5.83
N GLY A 744 12.87 -2.39 -4.78
CA GLY A 744 13.42 -3.34 -3.84
C GLY A 744 14.00 -2.70 -2.58
N SER A 745 13.96 -1.36 -2.49
CA SER A 745 14.40 -0.62 -1.31
C SER A 745 13.53 -0.96 -0.09
N VAL A 746 14.18 -1.11 1.07
CA VAL A 746 13.49 -1.32 2.35
C VAL A 746 12.82 -0.04 2.84
N ALA A 747 11.62 -0.16 3.41
CA ALA A 747 10.89 0.96 3.99
C ALA A 747 10.81 0.85 5.52
N TYR A 748 11.27 1.89 6.22
CA TYR A 748 11.22 2.01 7.67
C TYR A 748 10.18 3.05 8.09
N ASN A 749 9.43 2.82 9.16
CA ASN A 749 8.70 3.91 9.83
C ASN A 749 9.63 4.73 10.74
N GLU A 750 9.12 5.83 11.28
CA GLU A 750 9.88 6.71 12.20
C GLU A 750 10.22 6.11 13.56
N PHE A 751 9.61 4.97 13.91
CA PHE A 751 9.95 4.21 15.10
C PHE A 751 11.07 3.18 14.84
N GLY A 752 11.59 3.16 13.60
CA GLY A 752 12.70 2.32 13.17
C GLY A 752 12.30 0.87 12.86
N GLU A 753 11.04 0.61 12.54
CA GLU A 753 10.51 -0.70 12.16
C GLU A 753 10.45 -0.86 10.64
N ILE A 754 10.79 -2.05 10.14
CA ILE A 754 10.58 -2.39 8.72
C ILE A 754 9.09 -2.67 8.50
N VAL A 755 8.49 -1.92 7.57
CA VAL A 755 7.04 -1.96 7.32
C VAL A 755 6.67 -2.50 5.95
N GLY A 756 7.63 -2.60 5.04
CA GLY A 756 7.39 -3.01 3.67
C GLY A 756 8.60 -2.83 2.77
N ILE A 757 8.34 -3.02 1.48
CA ILE A 757 9.33 -2.89 0.42
C ILE A 757 8.82 -1.95 -0.66
N TYR A 758 9.63 -0.98 -1.05
CA TYR A 758 9.35 -0.03 -2.13
C TYR A 758 9.25 -0.78 -3.46
N ASN A 759 8.11 -0.66 -4.15
CA ASN A 759 7.84 -1.44 -5.36
C ASN A 759 7.34 -0.64 -6.56
N ASN A 760 6.87 0.60 -6.39
CA ASN A 760 6.44 1.41 -7.52
C ASN A 760 6.57 2.92 -7.25
N VAL A 761 6.57 3.69 -8.33
CA VAL A 761 6.55 5.16 -8.33
C VAL A 761 5.55 5.65 -9.38
N THR A 762 5.09 6.91 -9.30
CA THR A 762 4.26 7.46 -10.38
C THR A 762 5.03 7.51 -11.70
N GLY A 763 4.32 7.29 -12.81
CA GLY A 763 4.94 7.20 -14.14
C GLY A 763 5.57 8.50 -14.64
N ASP A 764 5.13 9.64 -14.11
CA ASP A 764 5.54 11.00 -14.48
C ASP A 764 6.64 11.58 -13.54
N VAL A 765 7.54 10.72 -13.04
CA VAL A 765 8.62 11.12 -12.13
C VAL A 765 9.89 11.52 -12.88
N ASN A 766 10.49 12.65 -12.49
CA ASN A 766 11.83 13.06 -12.95
C ASN A 766 12.90 12.61 -11.97
N TYR A 767 14.15 12.40 -12.42
CA TYR A 767 15.23 12.02 -11.52
C TYR A 767 15.48 13.09 -10.46
N GLY A 768 15.32 12.72 -9.19
CA GLY A 768 15.44 13.62 -8.04
C GLY A 768 14.16 14.35 -7.67
N ASP A 769 13.04 14.12 -8.37
CA ASP A 769 11.72 14.56 -7.91
C ASP A 769 11.22 13.60 -6.82
N LEU A 770 11.50 13.94 -5.56
CA LEU A 770 11.16 13.20 -4.35
C LEU A 770 9.76 13.55 -3.81
N MET A 771 9.06 14.50 -4.44
CA MET A 771 7.74 14.99 -4.00
C MET A 771 6.58 14.20 -4.60
N LYS A 772 6.81 13.21 -5.46
CA LYS A 772 5.73 12.36 -5.99
C LYS A 772 5.39 11.23 -5.02
N ASN A 773 4.23 10.64 -5.25
CA ASN A 773 3.83 9.44 -4.54
C ASN A 773 4.67 8.24 -5.01
N ALA A 774 4.85 7.30 -4.10
CA ALA A 774 5.36 5.98 -4.39
C ALA A 774 4.48 4.93 -3.70
N THR A 775 4.80 3.66 -3.87
CA THR A 775 4.12 2.59 -3.14
C THR A 775 5.09 1.63 -2.47
N ILE A 776 4.64 1.06 -1.36
CA ILE A 776 5.29 -0.08 -0.72
C ILE A 776 4.33 -1.29 -0.70
N ALA A 777 4.88 -2.49 -0.91
CA ALA A 777 4.20 -3.73 -0.58
C ALA A 777 4.43 -4.06 0.91
N PRO A 778 3.38 -4.31 1.70
CA PRO A 778 3.52 -4.75 3.09
C PRO A 778 4.01 -6.20 3.13
N LEU A 779 4.74 -6.54 4.19
CA LEU A 779 5.20 -7.91 4.43
C LEU A 779 4.16 -8.77 5.17
N VAL A 780 3.16 -8.11 5.78
CA VAL A 780 2.15 -8.73 6.63
C VAL A 780 0.79 -8.09 6.36
N GLN A 781 -0.25 -8.91 6.33
CA GLN A 781 -1.64 -8.52 6.50
C GLN A 781 -2.23 -9.38 7.63
N SER A 782 -2.56 -8.74 8.74
CA SER A 782 -2.86 -9.42 10.01
C SER A 782 -4.21 -10.13 10.00
N VAL A 783 -5.22 -9.55 9.35
CA VAL A 783 -6.59 -10.08 9.32
C VAL A 783 -7.16 -10.16 7.91
N ASP A 784 -8.19 -10.97 7.74
CA ASP A 784 -8.93 -11.04 6.48
C ASP A 784 -9.64 -9.70 6.22
N ILE A 785 -9.48 -9.18 5.00
CA ILE A 785 -10.14 -7.95 4.55
C ILE A 785 -11.20 -8.34 3.53
N ARG A 786 -12.45 -8.01 3.82
CA ARG A 786 -13.58 -8.20 2.92
C ARG A 786 -13.79 -6.94 2.09
N SER A 787 -14.08 -7.12 0.81
CA SER A 787 -14.46 -6.00 -0.05
C SER A 787 -15.75 -5.36 0.45
N GLU A 788 -15.82 -4.04 0.32
CA GLU A 788 -17.04 -3.28 0.60
C GLU A 788 -18.01 -3.29 -0.59
N PHE A 789 -17.55 -3.75 -1.77
CA PHE A 789 -18.27 -3.61 -3.03
C PHE A 789 -18.68 -4.96 -3.67
N ASN A 790 -18.03 -6.06 -3.29
CA ASN A 790 -18.27 -7.39 -3.84
C ASN A 790 -18.00 -8.47 -2.77
N SER A 791 -18.11 -9.74 -3.15
CA SER A 791 -17.88 -10.89 -2.26
C SER A 791 -16.40 -11.24 -2.05
N ASN A 792 -15.47 -10.50 -2.64
CA ASN A 792 -14.05 -10.85 -2.60
C ASN A 792 -13.47 -10.64 -1.22
N ILE A 793 -12.52 -11.50 -0.87
CA ILE A 793 -11.80 -11.49 0.40
C ILE A 793 -10.32 -11.57 0.07
N VAL A 794 -9.55 -10.69 0.69
CA VAL A 794 -8.10 -10.84 0.79
C VAL A 794 -7.82 -11.45 2.15
N TYR A 795 -7.36 -12.69 2.15
CA TYR A 795 -7.04 -13.43 3.37
C TYR A 795 -5.74 -12.96 3.98
N ALA A 796 -5.65 -13.04 5.31
CA ALA A 796 -4.46 -12.70 6.07
C ALA A 796 -3.23 -13.51 5.61
N TYR A 797 -2.05 -12.88 5.66
CA TYR A 797 -0.78 -13.52 5.36
C TYR A 797 0.39 -12.84 6.10
N ASN A 798 1.49 -13.57 6.26
CA ASN A 798 2.76 -13.06 6.75
C ASN A 798 3.92 -13.67 5.94
N LEU A 799 4.54 -12.86 5.09
CA LEU A 799 5.61 -13.33 4.19
C LEU A 799 6.90 -13.72 4.93
N ILE A 800 7.11 -13.21 6.15
CA ILE A 800 8.30 -13.50 6.95
C ILE A 800 8.07 -14.76 7.80
N ASP A 801 6.98 -14.80 8.57
CA ASP A 801 6.62 -15.92 9.44
C ASP A 801 5.12 -16.22 9.41
N GLY A 802 4.74 -17.11 8.50
CA GLY A 802 3.39 -17.68 8.36
C GLY A 802 3.23 -19.03 9.05
N THR A 803 4.13 -19.40 9.98
CA THR A 803 4.13 -20.74 10.60
C THR A 803 2.91 -20.99 11.50
N ASP A 804 2.26 -19.93 11.98
CA ASP A 804 1.01 -20.03 12.72
C ASP A 804 -0.19 -20.21 11.77
N GLN A 805 -0.47 -21.47 11.47
CA GLN A 805 -1.55 -21.87 10.56
C GLN A 805 -2.95 -21.71 11.14
N LEU A 806 -3.09 -21.43 12.45
CA LEU A 806 -4.37 -20.99 13.02
C LEU A 806 -4.66 -19.54 12.64
N ARG A 807 -3.63 -18.70 12.56
CA ARG A 807 -3.75 -17.30 12.12
C ARG A 807 -3.77 -17.15 10.60
N PHE A 808 -2.99 -17.96 9.88
CA PHE A 808 -2.86 -17.88 8.43
C PHE A 808 -3.28 -19.18 7.73
N PRO A 809 -4.51 -19.70 7.94
CA PRO A 809 -4.95 -21.01 7.44
C PRO A 809 -5.03 -21.09 5.91
N LYS A 810 -4.96 -19.94 5.22
CA LYS A 810 -4.98 -19.84 3.76
C LYS A 810 -3.60 -19.59 3.17
N GLN A 811 -2.55 -19.47 3.98
CA GLN A 811 -1.18 -19.29 3.53
C GLN A 811 -0.43 -20.62 3.60
N THR A 812 0.22 -21.01 2.52
CA THR A 812 0.95 -22.29 2.42
C THR A 812 2.40 -22.14 2.86
N HIS A 813 3.05 -21.03 2.52
CA HIS A 813 4.47 -20.83 2.75
C HIS A 813 4.82 -19.38 3.12
N SER A 814 5.94 -19.21 3.81
CA SER A 814 6.57 -17.94 4.22
C SER A 814 8.08 -18.15 4.21
N TYR A 815 8.87 -17.08 4.37
CA TYR A 815 10.33 -17.18 4.46
C TYR A 815 10.78 -18.22 5.48
N ARG A 816 10.24 -18.18 6.71
CA ARG A 816 10.58 -19.15 7.76
C ARG A 816 10.20 -20.60 7.39
N GLN A 817 9.03 -20.81 6.78
CA GLN A 817 8.62 -22.15 6.34
C GLN A 817 9.49 -22.66 5.18
N ASN A 818 9.92 -21.77 4.29
CA ASN A 818 10.83 -22.14 3.20
C ASN A 818 12.22 -22.49 3.71
N LEU A 819 12.74 -21.80 4.75
CA LEU A 819 13.98 -22.21 5.40
C LEU A 819 13.88 -23.65 5.90
N ARG A 820 12.78 -24.02 6.59
CA ARG A 820 12.54 -25.42 7.04
C ARG A 820 12.55 -26.42 5.89
N LEU A 821 11.99 -26.02 4.75
CA LEU A 821 11.86 -26.90 3.59
C LEU A 821 13.19 -27.07 2.84
N ILE A 822 13.89 -25.97 2.58
CA ILE A 822 15.16 -25.95 1.85
C ILE A 822 16.25 -26.63 2.68
N TYR A 823 16.26 -26.39 3.99
CA TYR A 823 17.23 -26.93 4.94
C TYR A 823 16.62 -28.08 5.77
N LYS A 824 15.91 -28.98 5.07
CA LYS A 824 15.08 -30.09 5.58
C LYS A 824 15.39 -30.50 7.03
N GLY A 825 14.52 -30.10 7.95
CA GLY A 825 14.37 -30.75 9.26
C GLY A 825 15.63 -30.83 10.14
N GLU A 826 15.94 -32.00 10.71
CA GLU A 826 17.01 -32.26 11.71
C GLU A 826 18.45 -31.92 11.26
N GLU A 827 18.65 -31.59 9.98
CA GLU A 827 19.98 -31.34 9.41
C GLU A 827 20.43 -29.87 9.46
N GLY A 828 19.51 -28.89 9.50
CA GLY A 828 19.83 -27.46 9.62
C GLY A 828 20.73 -26.93 8.48
N PHE A 829 21.50 -25.88 8.78
CA PHE A 829 22.59 -25.42 7.92
C PHE A 829 23.77 -26.40 7.96
N GLY A 830 24.86 -26.09 7.24
CA GLY A 830 26.05 -26.96 7.20
C GLY A 830 26.68 -27.30 8.57
N ASP A 831 26.40 -26.49 9.61
CA ASP A 831 26.81 -26.71 11.00
C ASP A 831 25.72 -27.34 11.89
N ARG A 832 24.60 -27.76 11.30
CA ARG A 832 23.37 -28.27 11.94
C ARG A 832 22.58 -27.26 12.75
N SER A 833 22.99 -25.99 12.77
CA SER A 833 22.21 -24.92 13.35
C SER A 833 20.96 -24.65 12.52
N LYS A 834 19.88 -24.26 13.17
CA LYS A 834 18.65 -23.77 12.52
C LYS A 834 18.44 -22.28 12.77
N LYS A 835 19.42 -21.62 13.37
CA LYS A 835 19.27 -20.28 13.93
C LYS A 835 19.73 -19.23 12.94
N THR A 836 18.97 -18.16 12.86
CA THR A 836 19.35 -16.94 12.13
C THR A 836 19.24 -15.74 13.08
N ALA A 837 19.68 -14.57 12.64
CA ALA A 837 19.52 -13.33 13.40
C ALA A 837 18.04 -13.01 13.69
N LEU A 838 17.15 -13.28 12.72
CA LEU A 838 15.70 -13.11 12.90
C LEU A 838 15.05 -14.24 13.69
N PHE A 839 15.53 -15.47 13.54
CA PHE A 839 14.99 -16.67 14.20
C PHE A 839 16.02 -17.27 15.17
N PRO A 840 16.30 -16.63 16.31
CA PRO A 840 17.32 -17.09 17.26
C PRO A 840 16.95 -18.41 17.95
N GLU A 841 15.64 -18.73 18.01
CA GLU A 841 15.13 -20.02 18.52
C GLU A 841 15.06 -21.10 17.43
N GLY A 842 15.47 -20.77 16.21
CA GLY A 842 15.44 -21.65 15.05
C GLY A 842 14.24 -21.42 14.14
N PHE A 843 14.41 -21.63 12.83
CA PHE A 843 13.30 -21.57 11.89
C PHE A 843 12.32 -22.72 12.06
#